data_AF-G3JAT3-F1
#
_entry.id   AF-G3JAT3-F1
#
_cell.length_a   1.000
_cell.length_b   1.000
_cell.length_c   1.000
_cell.angle_alpha   90.00
_cell.angle_beta   90.00
_cell.angle_gamma   90.00
#
_symmetry.space_group_name_H-M   'P 1'
#
loop_
_entity.id
_entity.type
_entity.pdbx_description
1 polymer ?
#
loop_
_entity_poly.entity_id
_entity_poly.type
_entity_poly.pdbx_seq_one_letter_code
_entity_poly.pdbx_strand_id
1 'polypeptide(L)'
;MAEMQETPGGEPFPPLADVAAAAPEAPSPKIKGRQRLLRGLQRISSSPSLTSLRRGRSASSPYHGGSRTSLSCVSLAGVPPQSPLRYGTPQPSPLVRSDTPDSEFPFHDCVEEQPGVRTVRVIPPSAPSTAHLPADLRAQSKVVSKPPFPFWDKMPQELRIAIFAHLEPKELVRVSRVSKTFYKVCFDGQLWTSFNASEFYQNIPADSLARIIVAAGPFIKDLNLRGCVQVEHYRRTEAIVKACRNLINATLEGCRNFQKTTLHSLLRSNDKLVHLNLTGLYAVSNSACRIVAESCPQLESLNVSWCQKVDARGIKLVVDSCKHLRDLRAGEVKGFDSLETAESIFTTNTLERLVLSGCVDLTDEALKIMMHGADPEIDILTDRPIVPPRKLRHLDLSRCTQITPAGVKAIGYATPELEGLQLSGCKTLTDAALEPILASTPRLTHLELEDLGELTNSLLSEHLVKAPCAGSLQHLSLSYCANIGDTGVLPVMQTCAQLRSCDLDNTRISDLVLAEAAAAVAKRAKRSTQAVAPAVTLSLVVYDCHHVTWAGVREVLFRNAQVKAKSVGVTYPGEMISLKCFYGFQMTVDEHQKRVLSGDFAAAARLERKWADYMQATEEAGAAGAGHRRRRRRARETQALHLDEEDGVIGRRRARTMGSCSVM
;
A
#
# COMPACT_ATOMS: atom_id res chain seq x y z
N MET A 1 39.67 23.72 -72.50
CA MET A 1 40.08 22.69 -71.53
C MET A 1 38.88 22.45 -70.61
N ALA A 2 37.79 21.83 -71.08
CA ALA A 2 37.66 20.58 -71.85
C ALA A 2 37.79 19.32 -70.95
N GLU A 3 36.89 18.33 -70.99
CA GLU A 3 35.58 18.26 -71.68
C GLU A 3 34.65 17.17 -71.11
N MET A 4 33.53 16.97 -71.81
CA MET A 4 32.52 15.88 -71.84
C MET A 4 33.05 14.44 -71.55
N GLN A 5 32.22 13.40 -71.29
CA GLN A 5 30.98 13.00 -72.00
C GLN A 5 30.18 11.95 -71.18
N GLU A 6 28.90 12.18 -70.80
CA GLU A 6 27.59 11.76 -71.39
C GLU A 6 27.04 10.34 -71.04
N THR A 7 25.71 10.23 -71.14
CA THR A 7 24.77 9.08 -70.96
C THR A 7 24.43 8.45 -72.35
N PRO A 8 23.26 7.83 -72.72
CA PRO A 8 22.01 7.44 -72.03
C PRO A 8 21.33 6.08 -72.47
N GLY A 9 20.07 5.85 -72.02
CA GLY A 9 19.05 5.01 -72.69
C GLY A 9 18.97 3.52 -72.27
N GLY A 10 17.86 2.78 -72.47
CA GLY A 10 16.52 3.13 -72.97
C GLY A 10 15.64 1.87 -73.23
N GLU A 11 14.31 1.94 -73.13
CA GLU A 11 13.37 0.81 -73.39
C GLU A 11 13.17 0.52 -74.91
N PRO A 12 12.62 -0.63 -75.35
CA PRO A 12 11.14 -0.82 -75.39
C PRO A 12 10.57 -2.26 -75.23
N PHE A 13 9.24 -2.31 -75.07
CA PHE A 13 8.29 -3.45 -75.15
C PHE A 13 7.86 -3.80 -76.62
N PRO A 14 6.88 -4.70 -76.93
CA PRO A 14 6.23 -5.87 -76.27
C PRO A 14 6.31 -7.14 -77.19
N PRO A 15 5.40 -8.14 -77.23
CA PRO A 15 4.29 -8.62 -76.37
C PRO A 15 4.52 -10.10 -75.92
N LEU A 16 3.59 -11.04 -75.66
CA LEU A 16 2.11 -11.26 -75.64
C LEU A 16 1.86 -12.39 -74.57
N ALA A 17 0.69 -12.84 -74.09
CA ALA A 17 -0.73 -12.57 -74.34
C ALA A 17 -1.60 -12.92 -73.09
N ASP A 18 -2.91 -12.62 -73.17
CA ASP A 18 -4.13 -13.30 -72.68
C ASP A 18 -4.05 -14.40 -71.58
N VAL A 19 -5.00 -14.48 -70.62
CA VAL A 19 -6.46 -14.30 -70.77
C VAL A 19 -7.13 -13.46 -69.64
N ALA A 20 -8.19 -12.74 -70.03
CA ALA A 20 -9.18 -11.96 -69.26
C ALA A 20 -9.95 -12.72 -68.13
N ALA A 21 -10.71 -12.09 -67.21
CA ALA A 21 -10.75 -10.70 -66.70
C ALA A 21 -11.70 -10.60 -65.46
N ALA A 22 -11.65 -9.45 -64.78
CA ALA A 22 -12.72 -8.73 -64.05
C ALA A 22 -13.62 -9.44 -63.00
N ALA A 23 -13.67 -8.82 -61.80
CA ALA A 23 -14.78 -8.89 -60.84
C ALA A 23 -15.95 -7.95 -61.29
N PRO A 24 -17.12 -7.79 -60.61
CA PRO A 24 -17.31 -7.81 -59.14
C PRO A 24 -18.68 -8.29 -58.57
N GLU A 25 -18.82 -8.07 -57.25
CA GLU A 25 -20.06 -7.85 -56.48
C GLU A 25 -21.05 -8.99 -56.16
N ALA A 26 -21.96 -8.65 -55.23
CA ALA A 26 -22.65 -9.57 -54.31
C ALA A 26 -24.05 -10.03 -54.77
N PRO A 27 -24.59 -11.10 -54.15
CA PRO A 27 -26.03 -11.38 -54.17
C PRO A 27 -26.70 -11.20 -52.79
N SER A 28 -27.94 -10.70 -52.82
CA SER A 28 -28.88 -10.69 -51.68
C SER A 28 -30.12 -11.58 -52.02
N PRO A 29 -31.07 -11.82 -51.09
CA PRO A 29 -31.75 -13.13 -50.98
C PRO A 29 -33.06 -13.30 -51.78
N LYS A 30 -33.40 -14.55 -52.14
CA LYS A 30 -34.75 -14.93 -52.64
C LYS A 30 -35.34 -16.22 -52.02
N ILE A 31 -36.25 -15.94 -51.08
CA ILE A 31 -37.51 -16.59 -50.67
C ILE A 31 -38.14 -17.69 -51.57
N LYS A 32 -38.91 -18.58 -50.91
CA LYS A 32 -40.05 -19.49 -51.34
C LYS A 32 -39.74 -20.97 -51.63
N GLY A 33 -40.57 -21.84 -51.04
CA GLY A 33 -40.53 -23.30 -51.20
C GLY A 33 -41.48 -24.07 -50.27
N ARG A 34 -42.80 -23.78 -50.28
CA ARG A 34 -43.82 -24.63 -49.62
C ARG A 34 -44.23 -25.79 -50.54
N GLN A 35 -44.38 -27.01 -50.00
CA GLN A 35 -45.54 -27.92 -50.12
C GLN A 35 -45.16 -29.42 -50.01
N ARG A 36 -46.18 -30.25 -49.79
CA ARG A 36 -46.25 -31.72 -49.89
C ARG A 36 -45.69 -32.56 -48.72
N LEU A 37 -46.28 -33.70 -48.35
CA LEU A 37 -47.72 -34.04 -48.21
C LEU A 37 -47.86 -35.37 -47.42
N LEU A 38 -48.89 -35.44 -46.57
CA LEU A 38 -49.49 -36.61 -45.88
C LEU A 38 -48.94 -38.04 -46.14
N ARG A 39 -48.53 -38.71 -45.06
CA ARG A 39 -48.81 -40.13 -44.68
C ARG A 39 -48.26 -40.39 -43.26
N GLY A 40 -48.92 -41.09 -42.35
CA GLY A 40 -50.25 -41.70 -42.36
C GLY A 40 -50.84 -41.82 -40.94
N LEU A 41 -52.09 -42.30 -40.83
CA LEU A 41 -52.84 -42.41 -39.57
C LEU A 41 -52.72 -43.80 -38.92
N GLN A 42 -53.14 -43.87 -37.64
CA GLN A 42 -53.23 -45.06 -36.79
C GLN A 42 -51.85 -45.59 -36.29
N ARG A 43 -51.72 -46.21 -35.10
CA ARG A 43 -52.70 -46.82 -34.19
C ARG A 43 -52.45 -46.55 -32.69
N ILE A 44 -53.55 -46.26 -31.98
CA ILE A 44 -53.96 -46.87 -30.69
C ILE A 44 -53.21 -46.47 -29.38
N SER A 45 -53.97 -46.61 -28.29
CA SER A 45 -53.66 -46.46 -26.85
C SER A 45 -52.37 -47.17 -26.37
N SER A 46 -51.81 -46.86 -25.20
CA SER A 46 -52.51 -46.53 -23.94
C SER A 46 -51.67 -45.78 -22.90
N SER A 47 -52.35 -45.09 -21.99
CA SER A 47 -51.79 -44.75 -20.67
C SER A 47 -51.88 -45.96 -19.74
N PRO A 48 -50.99 -46.04 -18.74
CA PRO A 48 -51.47 -46.36 -17.40
C PRO A 48 -50.96 -45.35 -16.36
N SER A 49 -51.89 -44.86 -15.53
CA SER A 49 -51.58 -44.22 -14.25
C SER A 49 -51.92 -45.19 -13.14
N LEU A 50 -51.00 -45.48 -12.23
CA LEU A 50 -51.30 -46.13 -10.94
C LEU A 50 -50.28 -45.73 -9.86
N THR A 51 -50.63 -45.94 -8.60
CA THR A 51 -50.07 -45.20 -7.44
C THR A 51 -49.59 -46.10 -6.30
N SER A 52 -48.67 -45.56 -5.48
CA SER A 52 -48.09 -46.14 -4.24
C SER A 52 -47.13 -47.33 -4.47
N LEU A 53 -46.06 -47.60 -3.68
CA LEU A 53 -45.94 -47.57 -2.21
C LEU A 53 -44.49 -47.28 -1.70
N ARG A 54 -44.36 -46.26 -0.85
CA ARG A 54 -43.61 -46.22 0.43
C ARG A 54 -42.36 -47.14 0.64
N ARG A 55 -41.15 -46.56 0.61
CA ARG A 55 -40.15 -46.57 1.73
C ARG A 55 -38.94 -45.68 1.40
N GLY A 56 -38.18 -45.26 2.42
CA GLY A 56 -36.97 -44.42 2.27
C GLY A 56 -35.79 -44.94 3.08
N ARG A 57 -34.58 -44.53 2.66
CA ARG A 57 -33.20 -44.66 3.21
C ARG A 57 -32.28 -43.99 2.15
N SER A 58 -31.09 -43.46 2.41
CA SER A 58 -30.43 -42.93 3.61
C SER A 58 -29.29 -42.02 3.12
N ALA A 59 -28.98 -40.93 3.83
CA ALA A 59 -27.71 -40.21 3.61
C ALA A 59 -26.59 -40.91 4.40
N SER A 60 -25.54 -41.36 3.73
CA SER A 60 -24.41 -42.07 4.35
C SER A 60 -23.12 -41.25 4.31
N SER A 61 -22.73 -40.69 5.45
CA SER A 61 -21.36 -40.25 5.71
C SER A 61 -20.60 -41.38 6.41
N PRO A 62 -19.35 -41.69 6.00
CA PRO A 62 -18.50 -42.61 6.74
C PRO A 62 -17.23 -41.96 7.32
N TYR A 63 -16.62 -42.65 8.29
CA TYR A 63 -15.29 -42.41 8.88
C TYR A 63 -15.11 -41.25 9.87
N HIS A 64 -15.58 -41.51 11.10
CA HIS A 64 -14.74 -41.29 12.29
C HIS A 64 -14.49 -42.64 12.98
N GLY A 65 -13.23 -42.95 13.26
CA GLY A 65 -12.84 -43.95 14.27
C GLY A 65 -12.68 -43.25 15.63
N GLY A 66 -12.84 -43.96 16.74
CA GLY A 66 -12.81 -43.32 18.07
C GLY A 66 -12.53 -44.26 19.24
N SER A 67 -12.58 -43.68 20.44
CA SER A 67 -12.47 -44.34 21.75
C SER A 67 -13.39 -43.59 22.73
N ARG A 68 -14.47 -44.20 23.28
CA ARG A 68 -14.52 -44.97 24.55
C ARG A 68 -14.04 -44.12 25.76
N THR A 69 -14.91 -43.64 26.66
CA THR A 69 -15.56 -44.43 27.74
C THR A 69 -16.67 -43.64 28.50
N SER A 70 -17.38 -44.32 29.42
CA SER A 70 -18.35 -43.93 30.50
C SER A 70 -18.66 -42.43 30.78
N LEU A 71 -19.89 -41.95 31.05
CA LEU A 71 -21.12 -42.45 31.73
C LEU A 71 -21.16 -42.46 33.28
N SER A 72 -21.60 -41.35 33.90
CA SER A 72 -22.64 -41.21 34.96
C SER A 72 -22.75 -39.72 35.35
N CYS A 73 -23.88 -39.02 35.57
CA CYS A 73 -25.29 -39.26 35.94
C CYS A 73 -25.62 -39.21 37.45
N VAL A 74 -26.39 -38.18 37.87
CA VAL A 74 -27.44 -38.09 38.93
C VAL A 74 -27.87 -36.61 39.07
N SER A 75 -29.07 -36.34 39.61
CA SER A 75 -29.74 -35.02 39.60
C SER A 75 -30.45 -34.69 40.94
N LEU A 76 -30.91 -33.42 41.05
CA LEU A 76 -32.01 -32.89 41.91
C LEU A 76 -31.73 -32.35 43.34
N ALA A 77 -31.88 -31.01 43.44
CA ALA A 77 -32.77 -30.24 44.34
C ALA A 77 -32.53 -30.15 45.88
N GLY A 78 -32.66 -28.91 46.40
CA GLY A 78 -32.75 -28.52 47.81
C GLY A 78 -32.82 -26.99 47.97
N VAL A 79 -33.52 -26.46 48.99
CA VAL A 79 -33.71 -24.99 49.22
C VAL A 79 -33.51 -24.64 50.73
N PRO A 80 -33.77 -23.42 51.27
CA PRO A 80 -32.82 -22.61 52.06
C PRO A 80 -33.18 -22.59 53.58
N PRO A 81 -32.92 -21.55 54.43
CA PRO A 81 -32.00 -20.37 54.39
C PRO A 81 -31.19 -20.15 55.70
N GLN A 82 -30.34 -19.09 55.78
CA GLN A 82 -30.34 -18.06 56.87
C GLN A 82 -29.27 -16.94 56.69
N SER A 83 -29.24 -15.97 57.62
CA SER A 83 -28.52 -14.65 57.55
C SER A 83 -27.30 -14.57 58.51
N PRO A 84 -26.52 -13.46 58.61
CA PRO A 84 -26.93 -12.27 59.42
C PRO A 84 -26.36 -10.88 58.98
N LEU A 85 -26.62 -9.85 59.81
CA LEU A 85 -26.29 -8.41 59.67
C LEU A 85 -25.01 -7.97 60.43
N ARG A 86 -24.54 -6.72 60.21
CA ARG A 86 -23.83 -5.91 61.24
C ARG A 86 -23.89 -4.39 61.02
N TYR A 87 -23.57 -3.64 62.08
CA TYR A 87 -23.63 -2.16 62.23
C TYR A 87 -22.51 -1.73 63.22
N GLY A 88 -22.07 -0.45 63.21
CA GLY A 88 -21.46 0.20 64.39
C GLY A 88 -20.07 0.88 64.26
N THR A 89 -20.01 2.16 64.64
CA THR A 89 -18.83 3.04 64.94
C THR A 89 -18.53 3.05 66.48
N PRO A 90 -17.46 3.66 67.08
CA PRO A 90 -16.83 4.97 66.77
C PRO A 90 -15.29 5.18 67.09
N GLN A 91 -14.88 6.46 67.18
CA GLN A 91 -13.56 7.10 67.47
C GLN A 91 -12.94 6.82 68.88
N PRO A 92 -11.66 7.17 69.23
CA PRO A 92 -10.94 8.46 68.96
C PRO A 92 -9.39 8.42 68.71
N SER A 93 -8.71 9.58 68.85
CA SER A 93 -7.27 9.93 68.55
C SER A 93 -6.38 10.02 69.84
N PRO A 94 -5.16 10.64 69.95
CA PRO A 94 -4.25 11.36 68.99
C PRO A 94 -2.68 11.18 69.18
N LEU A 95 -1.86 12.06 68.56
CA LEU A 95 -0.39 12.36 68.75
C LEU A 95 0.63 11.38 68.11
N VAL A 96 1.87 11.76 67.70
CA VAL A 96 2.79 12.90 68.02
C VAL A 96 3.38 13.56 66.73
N ARG A 97 4.00 14.76 66.85
CA ARG A 97 4.68 15.58 65.81
C ARG A 97 6.15 15.13 65.55
N SER A 98 6.94 15.64 64.59
CA SER A 98 6.90 16.88 63.78
C SER A 98 7.39 16.62 62.31
N ASP A 99 7.73 17.56 61.41
CA ASP A 99 8.02 19.02 61.49
C ASP A 99 7.76 19.81 60.18
N THR A 100 8.48 20.93 59.97
CA THR A 100 8.32 22.02 58.98
C THR A 100 9.68 22.40 58.35
N PRO A 101 9.83 23.38 57.40
CA PRO A 101 8.85 24.28 56.74
C PRO A 101 8.94 24.31 55.19
N ASP A 102 8.28 25.21 54.44
CA ASP A 102 6.86 25.65 54.35
C ASP A 102 6.71 26.60 53.12
N SER A 103 5.49 27.07 52.78
CA SER A 103 5.07 27.95 51.64
C SER A 103 4.75 27.24 50.30
N GLU A 104 3.48 26.99 49.92
CA GLU A 104 2.38 27.89 49.47
C GLU A 104 2.40 28.17 47.94
N PHE A 105 1.31 28.17 47.16
CA PHE A 105 -0.15 28.10 47.43
C PHE A 105 -0.94 27.42 46.23
N PRO A 106 -2.29 27.36 46.11
CA PRO A 106 -2.97 26.06 45.96
C PRO A 106 -3.66 25.74 44.60
N PHE A 107 -4.09 24.47 44.48
CA PHE A 107 -5.06 23.95 43.52
C PHE A 107 -6.53 24.19 43.95
N HIS A 108 -7.48 23.94 43.05
CA HIS A 108 -8.92 23.88 43.33
C HIS A 108 -9.54 22.62 42.67
N ASP A 109 -10.44 21.94 43.37
CA ASP A 109 -10.82 20.54 43.08
C ASP A 109 -12.04 20.33 42.15
N CYS A 110 -12.18 19.10 41.65
CA CYS A 110 -13.17 18.68 40.65
C CYS A 110 -14.55 18.25 41.20
N VAL A 111 -15.59 18.35 40.36
CA VAL A 111 -16.81 17.51 40.42
C VAL A 111 -17.25 17.17 38.99
N GLU A 112 -17.68 15.92 38.75
CA GLU A 112 -18.22 15.45 37.47
C GLU A 112 -19.75 15.58 37.39
N GLU A 113 -20.31 15.85 36.20
CA GLU A 113 -21.74 15.61 35.91
C GLU A 113 -21.91 14.87 34.57
N GLN A 114 -22.86 13.91 34.54
CA GLN A 114 -23.19 13.11 33.35
C GLN A 114 -24.39 13.70 32.57
N PRO A 115 -24.42 13.61 31.23
CA PRO A 115 -25.46 14.24 30.41
C PRO A 115 -26.81 13.49 30.44
N GLY A 116 -27.78 14.02 31.19
CA GLY A 116 -29.14 13.48 31.27
C GLY A 116 -30.01 13.80 30.05
N VAL A 117 -30.26 12.81 29.19
CA VAL A 117 -31.18 12.94 28.03
C VAL A 117 -32.64 13.08 28.50
N ARG A 118 -33.31 14.18 28.14
CA ARG A 118 -34.77 14.35 28.31
C ARG A 118 -35.52 14.23 27.00
N THR A 119 -36.53 13.35 26.98
CA THR A 119 -37.39 13.10 25.83
C THR A 119 -38.53 14.13 25.73
N VAL A 120 -38.80 14.62 24.52
CA VAL A 120 -39.90 15.55 24.25
C VAL A 120 -41.20 14.76 24.05
N ARG A 121 -42.23 15.05 24.86
CA ARG A 121 -43.62 14.64 24.58
C ARG A 121 -44.36 15.75 23.87
N VAL A 122 -45.06 15.40 22.78
CA VAL A 122 -45.93 16.32 22.03
C VAL A 122 -47.34 16.30 22.62
N ILE A 123 -47.94 17.48 22.78
CA ILE A 123 -49.36 17.65 23.15
C ILE A 123 -49.95 18.73 22.21
N PRO A 124 -51.14 18.54 21.62
CA PRO A 124 -51.73 19.47 20.66
C PRO A 124 -52.39 20.70 21.33
N PRO A 125 -52.67 21.78 20.58
CA PRO A 125 -53.07 23.08 21.15
C PRO A 125 -54.59 23.30 21.22
N SER A 126 -55.07 23.96 22.27
CA SER A 126 -56.25 24.86 22.21
C SER A 126 -56.40 25.76 23.45
N ALA A 127 -56.94 26.97 23.20
CA ALA A 127 -57.43 28.00 24.14
C ALA A 127 -56.41 28.74 25.07
N PRO A 128 -56.66 30.03 25.41
CA PRO A 128 -55.67 30.88 26.09
C PRO A 128 -56.11 31.45 27.46
N SER A 129 -55.14 31.84 28.29
CA SER A 129 -55.30 32.97 29.23
C SER A 129 -53.96 33.43 29.79
N THR A 130 -53.69 34.74 29.80
CA THR A 130 -52.80 35.38 30.79
C THR A 130 -53.06 36.89 30.78
N ALA A 131 -53.33 37.48 31.94
CA ALA A 131 -53.66 38.90 32.08
C ALA A 131 -52.39 39.79 32.07
N HIS A 132 -52.54 41.05 31.68
CA HIS A 132 -51.46 42.03 31.76
C HIS A 132 -51.21 42.48 33.21
N LEU A 133 -49.92 42.55 33.59
CA LEU A 133 -49.47 43.09 34.87
C LEU A 133 -49.42 44.64 34.84
N PRO A 134 -49.58 45.33 36.00
CA PRO A 134 -49.53 46.79 36.09
C PRO A 134 -48.18 47.40 35.69
N ALA A 135 -48.18 48.71 35.41
CA ALA A 135 -47.07 49.42 34.77
C ALA A 135 -45.79 49.50 35.62
N ASP A 136 -45.90 49.52 36.95
CA ASP A 136 -44.83 49.94 37.87
C ASP A 136 -43.71 48.91 38.07
N LEU A 137 -43.85 47.72 37.48
CA LEU A 137 -42.80 46.69 37.43
C LEU A 137 -42.09 46.60 36.06
N ARG A 138 -42.28 47.57 35.17
CA ARG A 138 -41.50 47.68 33.93
C ARG A 138 -40.07 48.18 34.19
N ALA A 139 -39.22 47.27 34.67
CA ALA A 139 -37.77 47.45 34.65
C ALA A 139 -37.32 47.75 33.21
N GLN A 140 -36.84 48.97 32.95
CA GLN A 140 -36.28 49.34 31.65
C GLN A 140 -34.92 48.67 31.46
N SER A 141 -34.92 47.44 30.96
CA SER A 141 -33.73 46.71 30.55
C SER A 141 -33.09 47.38 29.33
N LYS A 142 -32.32 48.44 29.58
CA LYS A 142 -31.39 49.01 28.59
C LYS A 142 -30.52 47.86 28.09
N VAL A 143 -30.69 47.48 26.83
CA VAL A 143 -29.88 46.46 26.18
C VAL A 143 -28.48 47.02 26.00
N VAL A 144 -27.62 46.82 27.01
CA VAL A 144 -26.19 47.11 26.92
C VAL A 144 -25.60 46.08 25.95
N SER A 145 -25.58 46.43 24.67
CA SER A 145 -24.80 45.72 23.67
C SER A 145 -23.35 45.72 24.13
N LYS A 146 -22.85 44.58 24.62
CA LYS A 146 -21.43 44.42 24.96
C LYS A 146 -20.63 44.84 23.72
N PRO A 147 -19.69 45.81 23.82
CA PRO A 147 -18.88 46.18 22.67
C PRO A 147 -18.14 44.93 22.16
N PRO A 148 -18.01 44.75 20.83
CA PRO A 148 -17.40 43.55 20.28
C PRO A 148 -15.96 43.43 20.82
N PHE A 149 -15.72 42.43 21.67
CA PHE A 149 -14.41 42.22 22.27
C PHE A 149 -13.44 41.79 21.16
N PRO A 150 -12.40 42.59 20.84
CA PRO A 150 -11.48 42.27 19.75
C PRO A 150 -10.49 41.22 20.22
N PHE A 151 -10.96 39.97 20.24
CA PHE A 151 -10.24 38.80 20.75
C PHE A 151 -8.83 38.67 20.16
N TRP A 152 -8.71 38.91 18.84
CA TRP A 152 -7.45 38.82 18.11
C TRP A 152 -6.50 39.99 18.36
N ASP A 153 -7.01 41.22 18.49
CA ASP A 153 -6.15 42.41 18.69
C ASP A 153 -5.65 42.54 20.14
N LYS A 154 -6.35 41.92 21.09
CA LYS A 154 -5.91 41.79 22.50
C LYS A 154 -5.05 40.56 22.77
N MET A 155 -4.84 39.67 21.79
CA MET A 155 -4.06 38.46 21.99
C MET A 155 -2.55 38.74 21.86
N PRO A 156 -1.69 38.23 22.78
CA PRO A 156 -0.23 38.24 22.64
C PRO A 156 0.24 37.67 21.27
N GLN A 157 1.40 38.12 20.79
CA GLN A 157 1.89 37.69 19.47
C GLN A 157 2.32 36.22 19.47
N GLU A 158 2.80 35.73 20.61
CA GLU A 158 3.23 34.37 20.89
C GLU A 158 2.05 33.40 20.78
N LEU A 159 0.91 33.74 21.40
CA LEU A 159 -0.32 32.95 21.31
C LEU A 159 -0.92 32.99 19.90
N ARG A 160 -0.81 34.12 19.19
CA ARG A 160 -1.16 34.17 17.76
C ARG A 160 -0.27 33.22 16.96
N ILE A 161 1.05 33.32 17.05
CA ILE A 161 2.00 32.44 16.34
C ILE A 161 1.74 30.97 16.69
N ALA A 162 1.48 30.63 17.94
CA ALA A 162 1.14 29.27 18.36
C ALA A 162 -0.15 28.73 17.68
N ILE A 163 -1.23 29.52 17.62
CA ILE A 163 -2.46 29.12 16.91
C ILE A 163 -2.20 28.96 15.41
N PHE A 164 -1.44 29.88 14.81
CA PHE A 164 -1.10 29.80 13.39
C PHE A 164 -0.14 28.63 13.06
N ALA A 165 0.73 28.22 13.99
CA ALA A 165 1.64 27.07 13.82
C ALA A 165 0.92 25.70 13.77
N HIS A 166 -0.36 25.64 14.14
CA HIS A 166 -1.21 24.46 13.95
C HIS A 166 -1.91 24.38 12.58
N LEU A 167 -1.76 25.41 11.73
CA LEU A 167 -2.39 25.46 10.40
C LEU A 167 -1.44 24.96 9.31
N GLU A 168 -1.95 24.24 8.32
CA GLU A 168 -1.13 23.85 7.16
C GLU A 168 -0.64 25.09 6.38
N PRO A 169 0.50 25.02 5.66
CA PRO A 169 0.92 26.05 4.71
C PRO A 169 -0.19 26.51 3.73
N LYS A 170 -1.05 25.60 3.31
CA LYS A 170 -2.26 25.85 2.51
C LYS A 170 -3.20 26.85 3.17
N GLU A 171 -3.37 26.69 4.48
CA GLU A 171 -4.30 27.40 5.32
C GLU A 171 -3.71 28.72 5.78
N LEU A 172 -2.41 28.77 6.12
CA LEU A 172 -1.67 30.03 6.30
C LEU A 172 -1.85 30.97 5.10
N VAL A 173 -1.68 30.47 3.88
CA VAL A 173 -1.86 31.27 2.65
C VAL A 173 -3.33 31.66 2.44
N ARG A 174 -4.30 30.81 2.78
CA ARG A 174 -5.74 31.17 2.75
C ARG A 174 -6.11 32.25 3.77
N VAL A 175 -5.68 32.08 5.02
CA VAL A 175 -5.99 32.97 6.15
C VAL A 175 -5.31 34.34 6.02
N SER A 176 -4.19 34.42 5.27
CA SER A 176 -3.58 35.71 4.89
C SER A 176 -4.54 36.68 4.16
N ARG A 177 -5.63 36.16 3.57
CA ARG A 177 -6.66 36.95 2.87
C ARG A 177 -7.70 37.58 3.80
N VAL A 178 -7.74 37.22 5.09
CA VAL A 178 -8.81 37.62 6.02
C VAL A 178 -8.61 39.04 6.58
N SER A 179 -7.36 39.43 6.88
CA SER A 179 -7.04 40.74 7.45
C SER A 179 -5.60 41.15 7.15
N LYS A 180 -5.31 42.46 7.15
CA LYS A 180 -3.94 43.01 7.07
C LYS A 180 -3.08 42.60 8.28
N THR A 181 -3.68 42.36 9.45
CA THR A 181 -2.97 41.85 10.63
C THR A 181 -2.62 40.37 10.45
N PHE A 182 -3.59 39.57 10.00
CA PHE A 182 -3.38 38.14 9.69
C PHE A 182 -2.37 37.95 8.57
N TYR A 183 -2.40 38.77 7.51
CA TYR A 183 -1.38 38.79 6.47
C TYR A 183 0.04 38.97 7.06
N LYS A 184 0.24 39.93 7.96
CA LYS A 184 1.56 40.11 8.61
C LYS A 184 2.00 38.88 9.42
N VAL A 185 1.08 38.23 10.13
CA VAL A 185 1.38 37.02 10.91
C VAL A 185 1.68 35.82 10.00
N CYS A 186 0.89 35.58 8.95
CA CYS A 186 1.11 34.47 8.00
C CYS A 186 2.46 34.53 7.24
N PHE A 187 3.10 35.69 7.18
CA PHE A 187 4.43 35.87 6.58
C PHE A 187 5.54 36.08 7.63
N ASP A 188 5.26 35.85 8.92
CA ASP A 188 6.28 35.79 9.98
C ASP A 188 7.10 34.49 9.83
N GLY A 189 8.43 34.62 9.74
CA GLY A 189 9.32 33.50 9.47
C GLY A 189 9.30 32.39 10.53
N GLN A 190 8.84 32.69 11.76
CA GLN A 190 8.73 31.69 12.83
C GLN A 190 7.70 30.58 12.53
N LEU A 191 6.70 30.85 11.69
CA LEU A 191 5.71 29.85 11.26
C LEU A 191 6.24 28.86 10.22
N TRP A 192 7.39 29.17 9.61
CA TRP A 192 7.87 28.52 8.39
C TRP A 192 9.15 27.71 8.66
N THR A 193 9.24 27.06 9.83
CA THR A 193 10.36 26.18 10.19
C THR A 193 10.47 24.97 9.25
N SER A 194 9.33 24.44 8.81
CA SER A 194 9.22 23.43 7.76
C SER A 194 8.38 23.95 6.58
N PHE A 195 8.99 24.00 5.39
CA PHE A 195 8.37 24.46 4.16
C PHE A 195 8.24 23.28 3.18
N ASN A 196 7.03 22.74 3.05
CA ASN A 196 6.70 21.75 2.02
C ASN A 196 5.95 22.38 0.84
N ALA A 197 6.55 22.34 -0.35
CA ALA A 197 5.92 22.81 -1.58
C ALA A 197 5.15 21.72 -2.37
N SER A 198 5.31 20.43 -2.03
CA SER A 198 4.82 19.31 -2.85
C SER A 198 3.29 19.26 -3.00
N GLU A 199 2.57 19.91 -2.11
CA GLU A 199 1.09 19.98 -2.11
C GLU A 199 0.56 21.24 -2.82
N PHE A 200 1.43 22.22 -3.12
CA PHE A 200 1.03 23.58 -3.49
C PHE A 200 1.56 24.08 -4.83
N TYR A 201 2.42 23.31 -5.51
CA TYR A 201 3.03 23.67 -6.80
C TYR A 201 2.04 23.98 -7.95
N GLN A 202 0.77 23.61 -7.81
CA GLN A 202 -0.31 23.97 -8.76
C GLN A 202 -1.13 25.20 -8.32
N ASN A 203 -1.08 25.59 -7.04
CA ASN A 203 -2.08 26.47 -6.40
C ASN A 203 -1.54 27.85 -5.96
N ILE A 204 -0.23 27.97 -5.74
CA ILE A 204 0.44 29.22 -5.36
C ILE A 204 1.19 29.76 -6.60
N PRO A 205 1.28 31.09 -6.84
CA PRO A 205 2.14 31.64 -7.88
C PRO A 205 3.59 31.87 -7.40
N ALA A 206 4.56 31.69 -8.30
CA ALA A 206 6.00 31.71 -8.03
C ALA A 206 6.50 32.90 -7.20
N ASP A 207 6.00 34.12 -7.48
CA ASP A 207 6.41 35.34 -6.75
C ASP A 207 5.90 35.39 -5.31
N SER A 208 4.83 34.67 -4.98
CA SER A 208 4.38 34.52 -3.59
C SER A 208 5.22 33.49 -2.85
N LEU A 209 5.52 32.35 -3.48
CA LEU A 209 6.42 31.33 -2.92
C LEU A 209 7.82 31.92 -2.63
N ALA A 210 8.40 32.66 -3.58
CA ALA A 210 9.69 33.30 -3.38
C ALA A 210 9.66 34.34 -2.25
N ARG A 211 8.56 35.08 -2.06
CA ARG A 211 8.40 36.02 -0.93
C ARG A 211 8.25 35.33 0.42
N ILE A 212 7.54 34.20 0.49
CA ILE A 212 7.46 33.38 1.72
C ILE A 212 8.87 32.92 2.10
N ILE A 213 9.60 32.29 1.17
CA ILE A 213 10.93 31.71 1.47
C ILE A 213 11.97 32.81 1.77
N VAL A 214 11.91 33.98 1.16
CA VAL A 214 12.82 35.10 1.50
C VAL A 214 12.49 35.71 2.87
N ALA A 215 11.22 35.77 3.28
CA ALA A 215 10.84 36.22 4.63
C ALA A 215 11.17 35.19 5.72
N ALA A 216 11.00 33.90 5.42
CA ALA A 216 11.24 32.78 6.33
C ALA A 216 12.70 32.32 6.40
N GLY A 217 13.50 32.57 5.36
CA GLY A 217 14.84 32.00 5.09
C GLY A 217 15.71 31.62 6.29
N PRO A 218 16.01 32.52 7.25
CA PRO A 218 16.89 32.20 8.39
C PRO A 218 16.26 31.22 9.40
N PHE A 219 14.94 31.03 9.40
CA PHE A 219 14.19 30.13 10.28
C PHE A 219 13.85 28.77 9.65
N ILE A 220 13.90 28.65 8.32
CA ILE A 220 13.65 27.39 7.61
C ILE A 220 14.74 26.38 7.98
N LYS A 221 14.32 25.24 8.50
CA LYS A 221 15.15 24.05 8.79
C LYS A 221 14.87 22.94 7.79
N ASP A 222 13.60 22.73 7.46
CA ASP A 222 13.17 21.71 6.51
C ASP A 222 12.65 22.39 5.23
N LEU A 223 13.32 22.14 4.10
CA LEU A 223 12.99 22.74 2.80
C LEU A 223 12.73 21.65 1.77
N ASN A 224 11.47 21.45 1.40
CA ASN A 224 11.05 20.55 0.33
C ASN A 224 10.51 21.33 -0.87
N LEU A 225 11.26 21.27 -1.97
CA LEU A 225 10.95 21.91 -3.26
C LEU A 225 10.68 20.87 -4.37
N ARG A 226 10.31 19.63 -4.01
CA ARG A 226 10.00 18.55 -4.94
C ARG A 226 9.04 19.00 -6.05
N GLY A 227 9.44 18.82 -7.31
CA GLY A 227 8.60 19.10 -8.48
C GLY A 227 8.27 20.59 -8.73
N CYS A 228 9.01 21.53 -8.13
CA CYS A 228 8.72 22.96 -8.21
C CYS A 228 9.11 23.63 -9.55
N VAL A 229 8.45 23.24 -10.64
CA VAL A 229 8.53 23.85 -11.99
C VAL A 229 8.38 25.39 -11.96
N GLN A 230 7.61 25.93 -11.01
CA GLN A 230 7.46 27.38 -10.86
C GLN A 230 8.73 28.14 -10.42
N VAL A 231 9.71 27.44 -9.84
CA VAL A 231 10.93 28.02 -9.23
C VAL A 231 12.10 28.02 -10.24
N GLU A 232 11.85 27.61 -11.49
CA GLU A 232 12.84 27.54 -12.57
C GLU A 232 13.47 28.89 -12.98
N HIS A 233 12.89 30.03 -12.56
CA HIS A 233 13.49 31.34 -12.79
C HIS A 233 14.70 31.56 -11.86
N TYR A 234 15.91 31.32 -12.39
CA TYR A 234 17.21 31.36 -11.69
C TYR A 234 17.36 32.46 -10.63
N ARG A 235 16.90 33.70 -10.89
CA ARG A 235 16.98 34.82 -9.93
C ARG A 235 16.18 34.57 -8.64
N ARG A 236 15.01 33.93 -8.74
CA ARG A 236 14.21 33.53 -7.57
C ARG A 236 14.90 32.39 -6.83
N THR A 237 15.43 31.41 -7.55
CA THR A 237 16.20 30.28 -7.00
C THR A 237 17.43 30.75 -6.22
N GLU A 238 18.20 31.70 -6.77
CA GLU A 238 19.39 32.27 -6.14
C GLU A 238 19.04 33.10 -4.89
N ALA A 239 17.94 33.87 -4.92
CA ALA A 239 17.47 34.61 -3.75
C ALA A 239 17.01 33.67 -2.62
N ILE A 240 16.30 32.60 -2.95
CA ILE A 240 15.93 31.51 -2.03
C ILE A 240 17.18 30.90 -1.38
N VAL A 241 18.16 30.49 -2.19
CA VAL A 241 19.42 29.89 -1.74
C VAL A 241 20.20 30.81 -0.79
N LYS A 242 20.22 32.13 -1.05
CA LYS A 242 20.94 33.11 -0.21
C LYS A 242 20.22 33.46 1.11
N ALA A 243 18.92 33.17 1.19
CA ALA A 243 18.10 33.36 2.39
C ALA A 243 18.17 32.16 3.34
N CYS A 244 18.19 30.93 2.81
CA CYS A 244 18.23 29.69 3.60
C CYS A 244 19.66 29.33 4.06
N ARG A 245 19.94 29.52 5.36
CA ARG A 245 21.29 29.34 5.96
C ARG A 245 21.34 28.40 7.18
N ASN A 246 20.20 27.88 7.62
CA ASN A 246 20.08 26.99 8.79
C ASN A 246 19.36 25.69 8.42
N LEU A 247 19.46 25.26 7.16
CA LEU A 247 18.82 24.04 6.67
C LEU A 247 19.43 22.80 7.35
N ILE A 248 18.53 21.95 7.86
CA ILE A 248 18.82 20.62 8.40
C ILE A 248 18.41 19.57 7.36
N ASN A 249 17.23 19.73 6.77
CA ASN A 249 16.69 18.82 5.77
C ASN A 249 16.40 19.57 4.47
N ALA A 250 16.98 19.12 3.36
CA ALA A 250 16.81 19.74 2.04
C ALA A 250 16.45 18.68 0.99
N THR A 251 15.26 18.79 0.40
CA THR A 251 14.82 17.91 -0.70
C THR A 251 14.50 18.72 -1.94
N LEU A 252 15.32 18.53 -2.99
CA LEU A 252 15.32 19.31 -4.22
C LEU A 252 14.92 18.48 -5.45
N GLU A 253 14.24 17.35 -5.22
CA GLU A 253 13.88 16.36 -6.23
C GLU A 253 13.23 16.96 -7.50
N GLY A 254 13.77 16.60 -8.66
CA GLY A 254 13.19 16.90 -9.97
C GLY A 254 13.27 18.37 -10.42
N CYS A 255 14.03 19.24 -9.73
CA CYS A 255 14.19 20.66 -10.11
C CYS A 255 15.11 20.82 -11.35
N ARG A 256 14.58 20.55 -12.55
CA ARG A 256 15.33 20.45 -13.82
C ARG A 256 16.24 21.65 -14.15
N ASN A 257 15.77 22.88 -13.91
CA ASN A 257 16.50 24.12 -14.25
C ASN A 257 17.37 24.68 -13.10
N PHE A 258 17.63 23.90 -12.04
CA PHE A 258 18.52 24.33 -10.96
C PHE A 258 19.96 24.50 -11.47
N GLN A 259 20.65 25.58 -11.11
CA GLN A 259 22.02 25.81 -11.58
C GLN A 259 23.07 25.16 -10.67
N LYS A 260 24.19 24.75 -11.25
CA LYS A 260 25.34 24.19 -10.50
C LYS A 260 25.91 25.20 -9.50
N THR A 261 25.98 26.48 -9.88
CA THR A 261 26.40 27.60 -9.03
C THR A 261 25.48 27.82 -7.85
N THR A 262 24.16 27.80 -8.04
CA THR A 262 23.19 27.93 -6.94
C THR A 262 23.24 26.73 -6.00
N LEU A 263 23.48 25.51 -6.52
CA LEU A 263 23.62 24.31 -5.69
C LEU A 263 24.89 24.35 -4.85
N HIS A 264 26.04 24.69 -5.45
CA HIS A 264 27.30 24.90 -4.73
C HIS A 264 27.15 25.98 -3.64
N SER A 265 26.41 27.06 -3.92
CA SER A 265 26.14 28.13 -2.94
C SER A 265 25.23 27.68 -1.80
N LEU A 266 24.23 26.81 -2.05
CA LEU A 266 23.36 26.27 -1.00
C LEU A 266 24.16 25.41 -0.02
N LEU A 267 24.94 24.45 -0.54
CA LEU A 267 25.72 23.52 0.27
C LEU A 267 26.75 24.25 1.15
N ARG A 268 27.49 25.21 0.56
CA ARG A 268 28.47 26.02 1.31
C ARG A 268 27.83 26.94 2.37
N SER A 269 26.53 27.25 2.26
CA SER A 269 25.83 28.14 3.19
C SER A 269 25.12 27.42 4.34
N ASN A 270 25.14 26.08 4.39
CA ASN A 270 24.40 25.29 5.37
C ASN A 270 25.29 24.17 5.94
N ASP A 271 25.91 24.44 7.09
CA ASP A 271 26.81 23.56 7.83
C ASP A 271 26.10 22.39 8.54
N LYS A 272 24.82 22.59 8.88
CA LYS A 272 23.98 21.70 9.70
C LYS A 272 23.08 20.76 8.89
N LEU A 273 23.39 20.51 7.61
CA LEU A 273 22.62 19.58 6.78
C LEU A 273 22.79 18.13 7.28
N VAL A 274 21.66 17.51 7.65
CA VAL A 274 21.54 16.14 8.17
C VAL A 274 20.87 15.21 7.15
N HIS A 275 19.89 15.69 6.38
CA HIS A 275 19.29 14.94 5.27
C HIS A 275 19.28 15.76 3.96
N LEU A 276 19.84 15.17 2.90
CA LEU A 276 20.00 15.82 1.59
C LEU A 276 19.48 14.90 0.47
N ASN A 277 18.37 15.27 -0.16
CA ASN A 277 17.80 14.55 -1.30
C ASN A 277 17.89 15.38 -2.58
N LEU A 278 18.60 14.84 -3.57
CA LEU A 278 18.98 15.48 -4.82
C LEU A 278 18.51 14.68 -6.06
N THR A 279 17.52 13.79 -5.92
CA THR A 279 17.09 12.87 -6.97
C THR A 279 16.76 13.55 -8.31
N GLY A 280 17.31 12.99 -9.39
CA GLY A 280 17.08 13.44 -10.76
C GLY A 280 17.64 14.82 -11.12
N LEU A 281 18.60 15.36 -10.34
CA LEU A 281 19.18 16.68 -10.59
C LEU A 281 20.41 16.65 -11.51
N TYR A 282 20.21 17.03 -12.77
CA TYR A 282 21.26 17.18 -13.80
C TYR A 282 22.36 18.22 -13.47
N ALA A 283 22.16 19.03 -12.43
CA ALA A 283 23.15 20.00 -11.93
C ALA A 283 24.16 19.41 -10.94
N VAL A 284 23.81 18.29 -10.29
CA VAL A 284 24.70 17.57 -9.35
C VAL A 284 25.81 16.92 -10.16
N SER A 285 27.01 16.90 -9.59
CA SER A 285 28.20 16.27 -10.18
C SER A 285 29.26 16.05 -9.10
N ASN A 286 30.32 15.32 -9.38
CA ASN A 286 31.38 15.01 -8.39
C ASN A 286 31.93 16.23 -7.63
N SER A 287 31.95 17.43 -8.22
CA SER A 287 32.36 18.66 -7.51
C SER A 287 31.34 19.14 -6.48
N ALA A 288 30.05 18.87 -6.68
CA ALA A 288 29.01 19.12 -5.68
C ALA A 288 29.17 18.13 -4.52
N CYS A 289 29.42 16.84 -4.81
CA CYS A 289 29.70 15.83 -3.78
C CYS A 289 30.95 16.19 -2.95
N ARG A 290 32.01 16.71 -3.60
CA ARG A 290 33.16 17.28 -2.87
C ARG A 290 32.76 18.44 -1.96
N ILE A 291 31.89 19.35 -2.40
CA ILE A 291 31.42 20.47 -1.55
C ILE A 291 30.53 19.97 -0.40
N VAL A 292 29.74 18.90 -0.58
CA VAL A 292 29.05 18.21 0.53
C VAL A 292 30.07 17.71 1.54
N ALA A 293 31.10 16.98 1.09
CA ALA A 293 32.16 16.45 1.94
C ALA A 293 32.95 17.55 2.69
N GLU A 294 33.22 18.68 2.03
CA GLU A 294 33.90 19.84 2.62
C GLU A 294 33.02 20.67 3.58
N SER A 295 31.68 20.69 3.40
CA SER A 295 30.79 21.66 4.07
C SER A 295 29.79 21.05 5.06
N CYS A 296 29.45 19.75 4.93
CA CYS A 296 28.31 19.12 5.62
C CYS A 296 28.72 17.86 6.41
N PRO A 297 29.61 17.95 7.42
CA PRO A 297 30.17 16.78 8.11
C PRO A 297 29.16 16.02 9.01
N GLN A 298 27.96 16.58 9.24
CA GLN A 298 26.89 16.00 10.07
C GLN A 298 25.81 15.28 9.25
N LEU A 299 26.08 14.98 7.97
CA LEU A 299 25.11 14.38 7.07
C LEU A 299 24.82 12.91 7.44
N GLU A 300 23.59 12.60 7.85
CA GLU A 300 23.12 11.24 8.14
C GLU A 300 22.43 10.57 6.93
N SER A 301 21.86 11.33 6.00
CA SER A 301 21.26 10.78 4.77
C SER A 301 21.60 11.57 3.52
N LEU A 302 22.05 10.87 2.48
CA LEU A 302 22.28 11.39 1.14
C LEU A 302 21.57 10.53 0.09
N ASN A 303 20.73 11.17 -0.72
CA ASN A 303 20.13 10.55 -1.90
C ASN A 303 20.54 11.31 -3.18
N VAL A 304 21.33 10.64 -4.02
CA VAL A 304 21.82 11.12 -5.33
C VAL A 304 21.38 10.21 -6.49
N SER A 305 20.37 9.36 -6.28
CA SER A 305 19.87 8.48 -7.34
C SER A 305 19.42 9.27 -8.59
N TRP A 306 19.60 8.69 -9.77
CA TRP A 306 19.32 9.29 -11.08
C TRP A 306 20.18 10.53 -11.44
N CYS A 307 21.32 10.74 -10.76
CA CYS A 307 22.23 11.87 -11.04
C CYS A 307 23.35 11.48 -12.02
N GLN A 308 23.06 11.50 -13.32
CA GLN A 308 23.93 11.07 -14.46
C GLN A 308 25.37 11.66 -14.56
N LYS A 309 25.77 12.59 -13.68
CA LYS A 309 27.12 13.21 -13.63
C LYS A 309 27.84 12.99 -12.28
N VAL A 310 27.27 12.14 -11.44
CA VAL A 310 27.91 11.61 -10.24
C VAL A 310 28.46 10.24 -10.61
N ASP A 311 29.71 9.99 -10.21
CA ASP A 311 30.31 8.65 -10.21
C ASP A 311 30.57 8.23 -8.76
N ALA A 312 30.85 6.93 -8.53
CA ALA A 312 31.24 6.42 -7.22
C ALA A 312 32.41 7.18 -6.60
N ARG A 313 33.36 7.70 -7.40
CA ARG A 313 34.45 8.59 -6.96
C ARG A 313 33.98 9.85 -6.22
N GLY A 314 32.82 10.41 -6.62
CA GLY A 314 32.20 11.54 -5.93
C GLY A 314 31.55 11.12 -4.60
N ILE A 315 31.04 9.89 -4.53
CA ILE A 315 30.44 9.29 -3.33
C ILE A 315 31.53 8.91 -2.32
N LYS A 316 32.67 8.36 -2.77
CA LYS A 316 33.85 8.03 -1.96
C LYS A 316 34.22 9.20 -1.04
N LEU A 317 34.42 10.39 -1.62
CA LEU A 317 34.74 11.62 -0.88
C LEU A 317 33.72 11.99 0.20
N VAL A 318 32.42 11.73 -0.04
CA VAL A 318 31.35 11.97 0.94
C VAL A 318 31.42 10.93 2.05
N VAL A 319 31.58 9.64 1.72
CA VAL A 319 31.69 8.53 2.68
C VAL A 319 32.91 8.72 3.59
N ASP A 320 34.08 9.04 3.02
CA ASP A 320 35.33 9.32 3.75
C ASP A 320 35.20 10.46 4.78
N SER A 321 34.34 11.45 4.48
CA SER A 321 34.21 12.69 5.28
C SER A 321 33.03 12.68 6.25
N CYS A 322 31.90 12.08 5.87
CA CYS A 322 30.63 12.16 6.61
C CYS A 322 30.48 10.97 7.58
N LYS A 323 31.21 11.04 8.70
CA LYS A 323 31.28 9.96 9.71
C LYS A 323 29.97 9.63 10.45
N HIS A 324 28.88 10.31 10.10
CA HIS A 324 27.53 10.02 10.62
C HIS A 324 26.57 9.52 9.53
N LEU A 325 27.04 9.29 8.29
CA LEU A 325 26.20 8.84 7.18
C LEU A 325 25.65 7.44 7.44
N ARG A 326 24.31 7.31 7.43
CA ARG A 326 23.56 6.07 7.65
C ARG A 326 22.78 5.61 6.42
N ASP A 327 22.15 6.53 5.69
CA ASP A 327 21.27 6.23 4.56
C ASP A 327 21.84 6.84 3.27
N LEU A 328 22.54 6.00 2.50
CA LEU A 328 23.16 6.36 1.23
C LEU A 328 22.40 5.73 0.07
N ARG A 329 21.90 6.57 -0.85
CA ARG A 329 21.19 6.12 -2.06
C ARG A 329 21.83 6.71 -3.31
N ALA A 330 22.26 5.84 -4.21
CA ALA A 330 23.03 6.14 -5.40
C ALA A 330 22.58 5.25 -6.58
N GLY A 331 21.28 5.13 -6.79
CA GLY A 331 20.72 4.37 -7.91
C GLY A 331 21.02 5.02 -9.27
N GLU A 332 21.30 4.20 -10.28
CA GLU A 332 21.76 4.58 -11.63
C GLU A 332 23.02 5.49 -11.64
N VAL A 333 23.91 5.32 -10.66
CA VAL A 333 25.23 5.96 -10.61
C VAL A 333 26.31 5.02 -11.18
N LYS A 334 27.32 5.60 -11.83
CA LYS A 334 28.38 4.87 -12.54
C LYS A 334 29.69 4.76 -11.76
N GLY A 335 30.55 3.84 -12.18
CA GLY A 335 31.91 3.70 -11.66
C GLY A 335 32.02 2.96 -10.32
N PHE A 336 31.04 2.10 -9.99
CA PHE A 336 31.09 1.19 -8.84
C PHE A 336 31.96 -0.07 -9.08
N ASP A 337 32.71 -0.08 -10.19
CA ASP A 337 33.85 -0.97 -10.46
C ASP A 337 35.08 -0.60 -9.60
N SER A 338 35.16 0.65 -9.13
CA SER A 338 36.26 1.18 -8.33
C SER A 338 36.40 0.50 -6.96
N LEU A 339 37.35 -0.43 -6.84
CA LEU A 339 37.68 -1.15 -5.60
C LEU A 339 38.01 -0.20 -4.44
N GLU A 340 38.66 0.94 -4.71
CA GLU A 340 38.90 2.00 -3.72
C GLU A 340 37.61 2.52 -3.07
N THR A 341 36.51 2.59 -3.82
CA THR A 341 35.23 3.09 -3.29
C THR A 341 34.54 2.01 -2.45
N ALA A 342 34.72 0.75 -2.81
CA ALA A 342 34.30 -0.38 -1.98
C ALA A 342 35.06 -0.40 -0.63
N GLU A 343 36.36 -0.11 -0.64
CA GLU A 343 37.19 -0.01 0.56
C GLU A 343 36.76 1.16 1.49
N SER A 344 36.43 2.34 0.94
CA SER A 344 35.86 3.45 1.74
C SER A 344 34.53 3.09 2.40
N ILE A 345 33.66 2.36 1.70
CA ILE A 345 32.38 1.86 2.26
C ILE A 345 32.65 0.80 3.35
N PHE A 346 33.64 -0.05 3.14
CA PHE A 346 34.04 -1.07 4.10
C PHE A 346 34.64 -0.49 5.40
N THR A 347 35.56 0.46 5.27
CA THR A 347 36.30 1.06 6.41
C THR A 347 35.42 1.95 7.28
N THR A 348 34.40 2.59 6.73
CA THR A 348 33.49 3.47 7.49
C THR A 348 32.48 2.69 8.35
N ASN A 349 31.81 1.68 7.80
CA ASN A 349 30.83 0.82 8.51
C ASN A 349 29.82 1.60 9.41
N THR A 350 29.31 2.72 8.91
CA THR A 350 28.24 3.53 9.54
C THR A 350 26.88 3.38 8.86
N LEU A 351 26.85 2.84 7.64
CA LEU A 351 25.63 2.71 6.85
C LEU A 351 24.65 1.69 7.44
N GLU A 352 23.41 2.15 7.67
CA GLU A 352 22.24 1.34 8.01
C GLU A 352 21.39 1.05 6.76
N ARG A 353 21.42 1.92 5.73
CA ARG A 353 20.77 1.72 4.42
C ARG A 353 21.74 2.05 3.28
N LEU A 354 21.90 1.10 2.37
CA LEU A 354 22.68 1.25 1.12
C LEU A 354 21.80 0.86 -0.08
N VAL A 355 21.58 1.81 -0.98
CA VAL A 355 20.76 1.62 -2.19
C VAL A 355 21.58 1.92 -3.43
N LEU A 356 21.89 0.87 -4.20
CA LEU A 356 22.70 0.90 -5.42
C LEU A 356 21.90 0.39 -6.64
N SER A 357 20.58 0.55 -6.65
CA SER A 357 19.70 0.05 -7.72
C SER A 357 20.11 0.57 -9.11
N GLY A 358 20.26 -0.34 -10.07
CA GLY A 358 20.65 0.00 -11.45
C GLY A 358 22.12 0.38 -11.63
N CYS A 359 23.00 0.10 -10.67
CA CYS A 359 24.45 0.25 -10.83
C CYS A 359 25.01 -0.89 -11.70
N VAL A 360 24.85 -0.76 -13.02
CA VAL A 360 25.32 -1.73 -14.03
C VAL A 360 26.81 -2.05 -13.90
N ASP A 361 27.61 -1.09 -13.44
CA ASP A 361 29.08 -1.20 -13.29
C ASP A 361 29.52 -1.98 -12.04
N LEU A 362 28.61 -2.38 -11.13
CA LEU A 362 28.95 -3.03 -9.87
C LEU A 362 29.33 -4.51 -10.07
N THR A 363 30.58 -4.84 -9.76
CA THR A 363 31.16 -6.19 -9.89
C THR A 363 31.13 -6.98 -8.59
N ASP A 364 31.22 -8.31 -8.69
CA ASP A 364 31.28 -9.23 -7.54
C ASP A 364 32.44 -8.92 -6.59
N GLU A 365 33.63 -8.60 -7.11
CA GLU A 365 34.79 -8.27 -6.29
C GLU A 365 34.61 -6.93 -5.56
N ALA A 366 34.00 -5.91 -6.19
CA ALA A 366 33.65 -4.68 -5.49
C ALA A 366 32.61 -4.91 -4.38
N LEU A 367 31.62 -5.79 -4.60
CA LEU A 367 30.65 -6.16 -3.56
C LEU A 367 31.31 -6.95 -2.41
N LYS A 368 32.17 -7.90 -2.73
CA LYS A 368 32.97 -8.69 -1.77
C LYS A 368 33.88 -7.79 -0.93
N ILE A 369 34.54 -6.81 -1.52
CA ILE A 369 35.35 -5.82 -0.78
C ILE A 369 34.47 -4.92 0.11
N MET A 370 33.28 -4.50 -0.34
CA MET A 370 32.35 -3.74 0.52
C MET A 370 31.91 -4.50 1.78
N MET A 371 31.77 -5.84 1.68
CA MET A 371 31.35 -6.68 2.81
C MET A 371 32.52 -7.13 3.69
N HIS A 372 33.63 -7.57 3.08
CA HIS A 372 34.74 -8.26 3.76
C HIS A 372 36.02 -7.43 3.89
N GLY A 373 36.22 -6.40 3.09
CA GLY A 373 37.51 -5.72 2.89
C GLY A 373 38.33 -6.34 1.76
N ALA A 374 39.49 -5.73 1.45
CA ALA A 374 40.37 -6.17 0.36
C ALA A 374 41.00 -7.55 0.65
N ASP A 375 41.76 -7.65 1.74
CA ASP A 375 42.45 -8.86 2.18
C ASP A 375 41.99 -9.25 3.61
N PRO A 376 40.84 -9.93 3.76
CA PRO A 376 40.39 -10.41 5.06
C PRO A 376 41.18 -11.65 5.51
N GLU A 377 41.49 -11.74 6.81
CA GLU A 377 41.95 -12.99 7.43
C GLU A 377 40.82 -14.04 7.36
N ILE A 378 41.11 -15.25 6.86
CA ILE A 378 40.12 -16.33 6.73
C ILE A 378 40.26 -17.32 7.88
N ASP A 379 39.15 -17.60 8.59
CA ASP A 379 39.07 -18.66 9.59
C ASP A 379 39.20 -20.04 8.92
N ILE A 380 40.29 -20.72 9.25
CA ILE A 380 40.67 -22.06 8.79
C ILE A 380 39.58 -23.11 9.10
N LEU A 381 38.75 -22.91 10.14
CA LEU A 381 37.72 -23.88 10.56
C LEU A 381 36.38 -23.72 9.85
N THR A 382 36.04 -22.51 9.38
CA THR A 382 34.73 -22.23 8.75
C THR A 382 34.81 -21.75 7.30
N ASP A 383 36.01 -21.49 6.78
CA ASP A 383 36.30 -20.89 5.47
C ASP A 383 35.60 -19.54 5.29
N ARG A 384 35.66 -18.71 6.33
CA ARG A 384 34.97 -17.40 6.42
C ARG A 384 35.92 -16.27 6.78
N PRO A 385 35.74 -15.08 6.20
CA PRO A 385 36.54 -13.91 6.54
C PRO A 385 36.18 -13.39 7.94
N ILE A 386 37.19 -13.19 8.79
CA ILE A 386 37.10 -12.68 10.17
C ILE A 386 36.97 -11.15 10.12
N VAL A 387 35.72 -10.68 10.03
CA VAL A 387 35.42 -9.28 9.69
C VAL A 387 34.40 -8.70 10.67
N PRO A 388 34.56 -7.44 11.14
CA PRO A 388 33.55 -6.80 11.97
C PRO A 388 32.22 -6.66 11.20
N PRO A 389 31.08 -7.10 11.77
CA PRO A 389 29.81 -7.19 11.06
C PRO A 389 29.35 -5.83 10.55
N ARG A 390 28.67 -5.86 9.40
CA ARG A 390 28.10 -4.69 8.74
C ARG A 390 26.83 -4.25 9.47
N LYS A 391 26.65 -2.93 9.66
CA LYS A 391 25.43 -2.35 10.28
C LYS A 391 24.24 -2.20 9.33
N LEU A 392 24.35 -2.76 8.12
CA LEU A 392 23.33 -2.67 7.08
C LEU A 392 22.04 -3.37 7.51
N ARG A 393 20.97 -2.59 7.63
CA ARG A 393 19.58 -3.04 7.82
C ARG A 393 18.82 -3.09 6.51
N HIS A 394 19.18 -2.25 5.54
CA HIS A 394 18.57 -2.24 4.21
C HIS A 394 19.63 -2.26 3.11
N LEU A 395 19.54 -3.23 2.22
CA LEU A 395 20.42 -3.37 1.06
C LEU A 395 19.60 -3.55 -0.22
N ASP A 396 19.74 -2.63 -1.17
CA ASP A 396 19.14 -2.71 -2.51
C ASP A 396 20.24 -2.74 -3.56
N LEU A 397 20.37 -3.87 -4.25
CA LEU A 397 21.26 -4.09 -5.40
C LEU A 397 20.46 -4.46 -6.65
N SER A 398 19.17 -4.10 -6.71
CA SER A 398 18.27 -4.44 -7.83
C SER A 398 18.82 -3.93 -9.16
N ARG A 399 18.67 -4.70 -10.23
CA ARG A 399 19.11 -4.39 -11.61
C ARG A 399 20.63 -4.22 -11.79
N CYS A 400 21.45 -4.69 -10.86
CA CYS A 400 22.91 -4.71 -11.00
C CYS A 400 23.34 -5.94 -11.81
N THR A 401 23.31 -5.84 -13.14
CA THR A 401 23.43 -6.97 -14.07
C THR A 401 24.81 -7.66 -14.12
N GLN A 402 25.85 -7.10 -13.50
CA GLN A 402 27.18 -7.71 -13.41
C GLN A 402 27.42 -8.52 -12.12
N ILE A 403 26.48 -8.51 -11.18
CA ILE A 403 26.54 -9.34 -9.97
C ILE A 403 26.21 -10.81 -10.34
N THR A 404 26.89 -11.76 -9.71
CA THR A 404 26.63 -13.20 -9.85
C THR A 404 26.39 -13.86 -8.48
N PRO A 405 26.04 -15.16 -8.43
CA PRO A 405 25.99 -15.91 -7.17
C PRO A 405 27.26 -15.84 -6.30
N ALA A 406 28.42 -15.51 -6.87
CA ALA A 406 29.67 -15.38 -6.11
C ALA A 406 29.68 -14.11 -5.23
N GLY A 407 29.32 -12.95 -5.77
CA GLY A 407 29.29 -11.69 -5.01
C GLY A 407 28.18 -11.67 -3.96
N VAL A 408 26.99 -12.18 -4.28
CA VAL A 408 25.86 -12.21 -3.33
C VAL A 408 26.15 -13.09 -2.10
N LYS A 409 26.90 -14.18 -2.26
CA LYS A 409 27.33 -15.02 -1.12
C LYS A 409 28.14 -14.25 -0.08
N ALA A 410 28.89 -13.20 -0.47
CA ALA A 410 29.66 -12.36 0.44
C ALA A 410 28.81 -11.45 1.35
N ILE A 411 27.50 -11.33 1.10
CA ILE A 411 26.56 -10.66 2.01
C ILE A 411 26.22 -11.60 3.19
N GLY A 412 26.23 -12.92 2.96
CA GLY A 412 25.95 -13.93 3.97
C GLY A 412 26.94 -13.88 5.13
N TYR A 413 26.43 -13.96 6.36
CA TYR A 413 27.15 -13.81 7.63
C TYR A 413 27.75 -12.41 7.89
N ALA A 414 27.97 -11.58 6.86
CA ALA A 414 28.47 -10.21 7.01
C ALA A 414 27.41 -9.22 7.54
N THR A 415 26.12 -9.41 7.24
CA THR A 415 25.01 -8.47 7.58
C THR A 415 23.98 -9.06 8.57
N PRO A 416 24.31 -9.35 9.84
CA PRO A 416 23.38 -10.02 10.78
C PRO A 416 22.18 -9.16 11.21
N GLU A 417 22.26 -7.82 11.10
CA GLU A 417 21.15 -6.89 11.37
C GLU A 417 20.24 -6.62 10.15
N LEU A 418 20.39 -7.35 9.03
CA LEU A 418 19.62 -7.07 7.82
C LEU A 418 18.11 -7.27 8.02
N GLU A 419 17.34 -6.21 7.81
CA GLU A 419 15.88 -6.14 7.93
C GLU A 419 15.17 -6.10 6.56
N GLY A 420 15.85 -5.63 5.50
CA GLY A 420 15.33 -5.60 4.14
C GLY A 420 16.39 -5.85 3.07
N LEU A 421 16.10 -6.73 2.11
CA LEU A 421 16.95 -7.07 0.98
C LEU A 421 16.19 -7.00 -0.34
N GLN A 422 16.73 -6.27 -1.32
CA GLN A 422 16.16 -6.13 -2.67
C GLN A 422 17.24 -6.50 -3.71
N LEU A 423 16.97 -7.54 -4.51
CA LEU A 423 17.88 -8.07 -5.55
C LEU A 423 17.19 -8.20 -6.92
N SER A 424 16.09 -7.46 -7.12
CA SER A 424 15.18 -7.60 -8.26
C SER A 424 15.85 -7.34 -9.61
N GLY A 425 15.70 -8.23 -10.59
CA GLY A 425 16.25 -8.12 -11.94
C GLY A 425 17.71 -8.57 -12.09
N CYS A 426 18.33 -9.12 -11.05
CA CYS A 426 19.68 -9.71 -11.09
C CYS A 426 19.63 -11.15 -11.63
N LYS A 427 19.25 -11.31 -12.91
CA LYS A 427 18.85 -12.57 -13.59
C LYS A 427 19.82 -13.76 -13.49
N THR A 428 21.08 -13.52 -13.10
CA THR A 428 22.15 -14.50 -12.87
C THR A 428 22.05 -15.23 -11.52
N LEU A 429 21.22 -14.78 -10.59
CA LEU A 429 21.17 -15.30 -9.23
C LEU A 429 20.39 -16.63 -9.12
N THR A 430 20.98 -17.57 -8.39
CA THR A 430 20.46 -18.92 -8.14
C THR A 430 20.21 -19.13 -6.64
N ASP A 431 19.43 -20.16 -6.29
CA ASP A 431 19.05 -20.47 -4.90
C ASP A 431 20.25 -20.50 -3.93
N ALA A 432 21.36 -21.11 -4.38
CA ALA A 432 22.60 -21.22 -3.61
C ALA A 432 23.32 -19.88 -3.36
N ALA A 433 22.96 -18.80 -4.04
CA ALA A 433 23.44 -17.45 -3.73
C ALA A 433 22.82 -16.90 -2.44
N LEU A 434 21.55 -17.26 -2.19
CA LEU A 434 20.71 -16.69 -1.14
C LEU A 434 20.74 -17.52 0.15
N GLU A 435 21.04 -18.82 0.07
CA GLU A 435 21.18 -19.71 1.23
C GLU A 435 22.03 -19.11 2.36
N PRO A 436 23.28 -18.61 2.14
CA PRO A 436 24.10 -18.05 3.21
C PRO A 436 23.50 -16.78 3.84
N ILE A 437 22.74 -16.00 3.07
CA ILE A 437 22.05 -14.81 3.58
C ILE A 437 20.89 -15.26 4.47
N LEU A 438 19.97 -16.08 3.95
CA LEU A 438 18.81 -16.56 4.70
C LEU A 438 19.22 -17.28 6.00
N ALA A 439 20.29 -18.07 5.98
CA ALA A 439 20.83 -18.74 7.17
C ALA A 439 21.41 -17.78 8.23
N SER A 440 21.71 -16.52 7.89
CA SER A 440 22.46 -15.58 8.74
C SER A 440 21.72 -14.29 9.09
N THR A 441 20.57 -14.00 8.49
CA THR A 441 19.79 -12.75 8.70
C THR A 441 18.53 -12.98 9.56
N PRO A 442 18.61 -13.15 10.90
CA PRO A 442 17.45 -13.45 11.75
C PRO A 442 16.41 -12.31 11.82
N ARG A 443 16.79 -11.09 11.40
CA ARG A 443 15.94 -9.89 11.42
C ARG A 443 15.24 -9.59 10.10
N LEU A 444 15.41 -10.39 9.06
CA LEU A 444 14.87 -10.08 7.75
C LEU A 444 13.33 -10.01 7.77
N THR A 445 12.79 -8.84 7.42
CA THR A 445 11.35 -8.55 7.38
C THR A 445 10.84 -8.28 5.96
N HIS A 446 11.69 -7.79 5.06
CA HIS A 446 11.38 -7.51 3.67
C HIS A 446 12.36 -8.26 2.75
N LEU A 447 11.85 -9.02 1.78
CA LEU A 447 12.66 -9.73 0.79
C LEU A 447 12.03 -9.56 -0.60
N GLU A 448 12.74 -8.88 -1.49
CA GLU A 448 12.30 -8.62 -2.86
C GLU A 448 13.26 -9.26 -3.86
N LEU A 449 12.70 -10.20 -4.63
CA LEU A 449 13.38 -11.12 -5.53
C LEU A 449 12.60 -11.18 -6.85
N GLU A 450 12.27 -10.02 -7.43
CA GLU A 450 11.50 -9.93 -8.69
C GLU A 450 12.39 -10.21 -9.92
N ASP A 451 11.84 -10.82 -10.97
CA ASP A 451 12.50 -11.06 -12.27
C ASP A 451 13.82 -11.88 -12.17
N LEU A 452 13.82 -12.87 -11.26
CA LEU A 452 14.91 -13.83 -11.05
C LEU A 452 14.54 -15.22 -11.59
N GLY A 453 14.75 -15.42 -12.89
CA GLY A 453 14.30 -16.62 -13.62
C GLY A 453 14.91 -17.95 -13.15
N GLU A 454 16.14 -17.93 -12.64
CA GLU A 454 16.88 -19.13 -12.19
C GLU A 454 16.57 -19.57 -10.75
N LEU A 455 15.69 -18.85 -10.02
CA LEU A 455 15.26 -19.26 -8.68
C LEU A 455 14.22 -20.39 -8.75
N THR A 456 14.36 -21.38 -7.86
CA THR A 456 13.49 -22.55 -7.83
C THR A 456 12.74 -22.69 -6.50
N ASN A 457 11.89 -23.72 -6.40
CA ASN A 457 11.05 -23.94 -5.24
C ASN A 457 11.83 -24.36 -3.97
N SER A 458 13.06 -24.88 -4.11
CA SER A 458 13.91 -25.27 -2.97
C SER A 458 14.37 -24.07 -2.14
N LEU A 459 14.61 -22.90 -2.76
CA LEU A 459 14.89 -21.65 -2.03
C LEU A 459 13.83 -21.41 -0.96
N LEU A 460 12.56 -21.60 -1.30
CA LEU A 460 11.44 -21.36 -0.40
C LEU A 460 11.23 -22.53 0.58
N SER A 461 11.10 -23.76 0.07
CA SER A 461 10.73 -24.93 0.87
C SER A 461 11.87 -25.48 1.73
N GLU A 462 13.13 -25.34 1.30
CA GLU A 462 14.29 -25.91 1.97
C GLU A 462 15.14 -24.89 2.72
N HIS A 463 15.28 -23.66 2.21
CA HIS A 463 16.11 -22.63 2.86
C HIS A 463 15.25 -21.62 3.65
N LEU A 464 14.34 -20.89 3.00
CA LEU A 464 13.55 -19.81 3.64
C LEU A 464 12.68 -20.31 4.80
N VAL A 465 12.02 -21.46 4.67
CA VAL A 465 11.19 -22.06 5.74
C VAL A 465 12.00 -22.52 6.95
N LYS A 466 13.29 -22.87 6.76
CA LYS A 466 14.20 -23.27 7.85
C LYS A 466 15.01 -22.08 8.40
N ALA A 467 14.99 -20.94 7.72
CA ALA A 467 15.73 -19.75 8.09
C ALA A 467 15.20 -19.10 9.38
N PRO A 468 16.06 -18.48 10.21
CA PRO A 468 15.63 -17.79 11.44
C PRO A 468 14.65 -16.64 11.18
N CYS A 469 14.66 -16.05 9.97
CA CYS A 469 13.72 -14.99 9.58
C CYS A 469 12.30 -15.47 9.23
N ALA A 470 12.03 -16.77 9.12
CA ALA A 470 10.71 -17.26 8.73
C ALA A 470 9.58 -16.76 9.66
N GLY A 471 9.87 -16.55 10.95
CA GLY A 471 8.92 -15.99 11.92
C GLY A 471 8.78 -14.46 11.89
N SER A 472 9.73 -13.73 11.29
CA SER A 472 9.78 -12.25 11.26
C SER A 472 9.46 -11.64 9.89
N LEU A 473 9.46 -12.44 8.82
CA LEU A 473 9.15 -11.99 7.46
C LEU A 473 7.73 -11.39 7.35
N GLN A 474 7.65 -10.18 6.81
CA GLN A 474 6.42 -9.40 6.65
C GLN A 474 6.11 -9.08 5.17
N HIS A 475 7.13 -8.89 4.34
CA HIS A 475 7.00 -8.60 2.91
C HIS A 475 7.87 -9.55 2.09
N LEU A 476 7.26 -10.22 1.10
CA LEU A 476 7.93 -11.14 0.19
C LEU A 476 7.46 -10.88 -1.25
N SER A 477 8.33 -10.40 -2.12
CA SER A 477 8.07 -10.27 -3.56
C SER A 477 8.87 -11.30 -4.35
N LEU A 478 8.18 -12.06 -5.20
CA LEU A 478 8.67 -13.10 -6.11
C LEU A 478 8.08 -12.91 -7.51
N SER A 479 7.59 -11.71 -7.84
CA SER A 479 6.97 -11.42 -9.14
C SER A 479 7.94 -11.70 -10.30
N TYR A 480 7.44 -12.21 -11.42
CA TYR A 480 8.20 -12.68 -12.58
C TYR A 480 9.17 -13.85 -12.35
N CYS A 481 9.24 -14.45 -11.15
CA CYS A 481 10.01 -15.69 -10.90
C CYS A 481 9.31 -16.92 -11.49
N ALA A 482 9.38 -17.05 -12.81
CA ALA A 482 8.62 -18.00 -13.61
C ALA A 482 8.88 -19.49 -13.31
N ASN A 483 9.85 -19.85 -12.45
CA ASN A 483 10.12 -21.22 -11.98
C ASN A 483 9.49 -21.56 -10.61
N ILE A 484 8.97 -20.56 -9.88
CA ILE A 484 8.32 -20.73 -8.58
C ILE A 484 6.84 -21.09 -8.77
N GLY A 485 6.31 -21.95 -7.88
CA GLY A 485 4.91 -22.37 -7.83
C GLY A 485 4.52 -22.93 -6.47
N ASP A 486 3.41 -23.67 -6.42
CA ASP A 486 2.76 -24.10 -5.18
C ASP A 486 3.70 -24.85 -4.20
N THR A 487 4.61 -25.69 -4.71
CA THR A 487 5.50 -26.51 -3.88
C THR A 487 6.50 -25.69 -3.06
N GLY A 488 6.90 -24.50 -3.54
CA GLY A 488 7.71 -23.56 -2.78
C GLY A 488 6.87 -22.64 -1.88
N VAL A 489 5.76 -22.12 -2.39
CA VAL A 489 4.97 -21.07 -1.71
C VAL A 489 4.06 -21.61 -0.61
N LEU A 490 3.51 -22.84 -0.72
CA LEU A 490 2.63 -23.42 0.30
C LEU A 490 3.32 -23.54 1.68
N PRO A 491 4.56 -24.07 1.80
CA PRO A 491 5.32 -24.04 3.05
C PRO A 491 5.51 -22.63 3.64
N VAL A 492 5.80 -21.62 2.79
CA VAL A 492 5.97 -20.22 3.23
C VAL A 492 4.69 -19.67 3.86
N MET A 493 3.53 -19.92 3.24
CA MET A 493 2.21 -19.52 3.75
C MET A 493 1.83 -20.21 5.08
N GLN A 494 2.43 -21.36 5.38
CA GLN A 494 2.20 -22.10 6.63
C GLN A 494 3.14 -21.65 7.76
N THR A 495 4.40 -21.31 7.45
CA THR A 495 5.40 -20.94 8.45
C THR A 495 5.46 -19.44 8.73
N CYS A 496 5.27 -18.58 7.73
CA CYS A 496 5.47 -17.12 7.86
C CYS A 496 4.26 -16.41 8.48
N ALA A 497 3.99 -16.67 9.76
CA ALA A 497 2.80 -16.20 10.46
C ALA A 497 2.62 -14.65 10.46
N GLN A 498 3.72 -13.89 10.37
CA GLN A 498 3.73 -12.42 10.33
C GLN A 498 3.58 -11.82 8.92
N LEU A 499 3.47 -12.63 7.86
CA LEU A 499 3.42 -12.15 6.48
C LEU A 499 2.21 -11.21 6.26
N ARG A 500 2.51 -10.02 5.70
CA ARG A 500 1.61 -8.88 5.46
C ARG A 500 1.46 -8.52 3.99
N SER A 501 2.49 -8.66 3.16
CA SER A 501 2.36 -8.62 1.70
C SER A 501 3.10 -9.80 1.10
N CYS A 502 2.48 -10.44 0.10
CA CYS A 502 3.12 -11.43 -0.73
C CYS A 502 2.74 -11.19 -2.19
N ASP A 503 3.75 -10.88 -2.99
CA ASP A 503 3.59 -10.42 -4.36
C ASP A 503 4.19 -11.52 -5.26
N LEU A 504 3.34 -12.16 -6.07
CA LEU A 504 3.56 -13.46 -6.71
C LEU A 504 3.23 -13.42 -8.21
N ASP A 505 3.29 -12.24 -8.83
CA ASP A 505 2.81 -12.01 -10.19
C ASP A 505 3.58 -12.84 -11.22
N ASN A 506 2.90 -13.34 -12.26
CA ASN A 506 3.52 -14.12 -13.34
C ASN A 506 4.36 -15.34 -12.85
N THR A 507 3.94 -15.97 -11.75
CA THR A 507 4.49 -17.24 -11.24
C THR A 507 3.58 -18.42 -11.60
N ARG A 508 4.05 -19.66 -11.36
CA ARG A 508 3.28 -20.90 -11.62
C ARG A 508 2.38 -21.32 -10.44
N ILE A 509 2.00 -20.41 -9.55
CA ILE A 509 1.06 -20.75 -8.46
C ILE A 509 -0.36 -21.03 -8.99
N SER A 510 -1.11 -21.82 -8.24
CA SER A 510 -2.51 -22.15 -8.51
C SER A 510 -3.45 -21.74 -7.38
N ASP A 511 -4.73 -22.09 -7.55
CA ASP A 511 -5.78 -21.97 -6.52
C ASP A 511 -5.40 -22.56 -5.15
N LEU A 512 -4.45 -23.52 -5.10
CA LEU A 512 -3.97 -24.13 -3.86
C LEU A 512 -3.30 -23.10 -2.91
N VAL A 513 -2.46 -22.21 -3.44
CA VAL A 513 -1.79 -21.17 -2.65
C VAL A 513 -2.81 -20.16 -2.11
N LEU A 514 -3.80 -19.77 -2.92
CA LEU A 514 -4.89 -18.90 -2.48
C LEU A 514 -5.73 -19.54 -1.36
N ALA A 515 -6.06 -20.83 -1.50
CA ALA A 515 -6.83 -21.58 -0.52
C ALA A 515 -6.08 -21.75 0.81
N GLU A 516 -4.78 -22.08 0.78
CA GLU A 516 -3.99 -22.23 2.02
C GLU A 516 -3.64 -20.89 2.66
N ALA A 517 -3.42 -19.81 1.89
CA ALA A 517 -3.29 -18.46 2.46
C ALA A 517 -4.60 -18.03 3.16
N ALA A 518 -5.76 -18.27 2.55
CA ALA A 518 -7.06 -18.04 3.19
C ALA A 518 -7.28 -18.94 4.42
N ALA A 519 -6.75 -20.16 4.42
CA ALA A 519 -6.74 -21.03 5.59
C ALA A 519 -5.79 -20.50 6.69
N ALA A 520 -4.59 -20.01 6.35
CA ALA A 520 -3.61 -19.46 7.28
C ALA A 520 -4.14 -18.20 7.98
N VAL A 521 -4.72 -17.25 7.22
CA VAL A 521 -5.40 -16.09 7.80
C VAL A 521 -6.58 -16.53 8.67
N ALA A 522 -7.39 -17.50 8.24
CA ALA A 522 -8.48 -18.04 9.06
C ALA A 522 -8.03 -18.84 10.31
N LYS A 523 -6.78 -19.31 10.37
CA LYS A 523 -6.16 -19.95 11.56
C LYS A 523 -5.70 -18.88 12.57
N ARG A 524 -5.08 -17.77 12.12
CA ARG A 524 -4.58 -16.69 13.01
C ARG A 524 -5.67 -15.71 13.46
N ALA A 525 -6.70 -15.49 12.63
CA ALA A 525 -7.68 -14.43 12.83
C ALA A 525 -8.58 -14.62 14.06
N LYS A 526 -8.52 -13.65 14.99
CA LYS A 526 -9.49 -13.52 16.08
C LYS A 526 -10.85 -13.09 15.52
N ARG A 527 -11.89 -13.88 15.78
CA ARG A 527 -13.26 -13.60 15.32
C ARG A 527 -14.03 -12.76 16.34
N SER A 528 -14.68 -11.70 15.88
CA SER A 528 -15.49 -10.82 16.72
C SER A 528 -16.93 -11.34 16.86
N THR A 529 -17.60 -11.00 17.96
CA THR A 529 -19.07 -11.17 18.13
C THR A 529 -19.85 -9.97 17.59
N GLN A 530 -19.18 -8.84 17.34
CA GLN A 530 -19.76 -7.65 16.72
C GLN A 530 -19.31 -7.51 15.26
N ALA A 531 -20.19 -6.94 14.42
CA ALA A 531 -19.87 -6.62 13.02
C ALA A 531 -19.02 -5.34 12.94
N VAL A 532 -17.73 -5.48 13.30
CA VAL A 532 -16.72 -4.43 13.14
C VAL A 532 -16.04 -4.60 11.79
N ALA A 533 -15.61 -3.50 11.16
CA ALA A 533 -14.80 -3.54 9.94
C ALA A 533 -13.52 -4.37 10.18
N PRO A 534 -13.25 -5.43 9.39
CA PRO A 534 -12.07 -6.26 9.56
C PRO A 534 -10.80 -5.53 9.09
N ALA A 535 -9.67 -5.85 9.71
CA ALA A 535 -8.36 -5.35 9.25
C ALA A 535 -7.84 -6.18 8.07
N VAL A 536 -7.19 -5.53 7.10
CA VAL A 536 -6.35 -6.25 6.12
C VAL A 536 -5.09 -6.71 6.86
N THR A 537 -4.87 -8.02 6.95
CA THR A 537 -3.64 -8.56 7.59
C THR A 537 -2.72 -9.28 6.61
N LEU A 538 -3.20 -9.61 5.41
CA LEU A 538 -2.37 -10.06 4.29
C LEU A 538 -2.86 -9.38 3.00
N SER A 539 -1.94 -8.78 2.27
CA SER A 539 -2.08 -8.39 0.88
C SER A 539 -1.47 -9.49 0.00
N LEU A 540 -2.21 -9.94 -1.01
CA LEU A 540 -1.75 -10.88 -2.02
C LEU A 540 -1.87 -10.23 -3.39
N VAL A 541 -0.79 -10.25 -4.16
CA VAL A 541 -0.74 -9.73 -5.54
C VAL A 541 -0.44 -10.88 -6.50
N VAL A 542 -1.39 -11.16 -7.38
CA VAL A 542 -1.47 -12.38 -8.19
C VAL A 542 -1.97 -12.05 -9.60
N TYR A 543 -1.28 -11.14 -10.28
CA TYR A 543 -1.49 -10.83 -11.69
C TYR A 543 -0.87 -11.93 -12.58
N ASP A 544 -1.54 -12.21 -13.70
CA ASP A 544 -1.11 -13.08 -14.81
C ASP A 544 -0.68 -14.54 -14.47
N CYS A 545 -0.88 -15.02 -13.25
CA CYS A 545 -0.64 -16.43 -12.86
C CYS A 545 -1.59 -17.41 -13.57
N HIS A 546 -1.11 -18.09 -14.60
CA HIS A 546 -1.92 -18.92 -15.51
C HIS A 546 -2.67 -20.10 -14.88
N HIS A 547 -2.32 -20.54 -13.66
CA HIS A 547 -2.98 -21.65 -12.97
C HIS A 547 -3.94 -21.18 -11.85
N VAL A 548 -4.10 -19.88 -11.66
CA VAL A 548 -5.11 -19.29 -10.78
C VAL A 548 -6.42 -19.11 -11.55
N THR A 549 -7.49 -19.68 -11.01
CA THR A 549 -8.82 -19.66 -11.62
C THR A 549 -9.79 -18.84 -10.77
N TRP A 550 -11.03 -18.67 -11.26
CA TRP A 550 -12.09 -18.11 -10.43
C TRP A 550 -12.33 -18.94 -9.15
N ALA A 551 -12.03 -20.23 -9.10
CA ALA A 551 -12.26 -21.06 -7.91
C ALA A 551 -11.38 -20.66 -6.71
N GLY A 552 -10.09 -20.41 -6.91
CA GLY A 552 -9.19 -19.95 -5.85
C GLY A 552 -9.50 -18.53 -5.40
N VAL A 553 -9.71 -17.62 -6.35
CA VAL A 553 -10.15 -16.23 -6.08
C VAL A 553 -11.45 -16.24 -5.25
N ARG A 554 -12.42 -17.06 -5.66
CA ARG A 554 -13.71 -17.22 -4.95
C ARG A 554 -13.54 -17.72 -3.53
N GLU A 555 -12.65 -18.68 -3.27
CA GLU A 555 -12.43 -19.19 -1.91
C GLU A 555 -11.89 -18.09 -0.98
N VAL A 556 -10.99 -17.22 -1.47
CA VAL A 556 -10.51 -16.04 -0.70
C VAL A 556 -11.67 -15.10 -0.38
N LEU A 557 -12.49 -14.73 -1.36
CA LEU A 557 -13.67 -13.87 -1.16
C LEU A 557 -14.70 -14.50 -0.22
N PHE A 558 -14.98 -15.80 -0.38
CA PHE A 558 -15.87 -16.54 0.50
C PHE A 558 -15.37 -16.55 1.94
N ARG A 559 -14.05 -16.73 2.17
CA ARG A 559 -13.44 -16.70 3.50
C ARG A 559 -13.47 -15.31 4.13
N ASN A 560 -13.19 -14.26 3.36
CA ASN A 560 -13.31 -12.86 3.79
C ASN A 560 -14.75 -12.51 4.24
N ALA A 561 -15.76 -13.03 3.55
CA ALA A 561 -17.17 -12.84 3.91
C ALA A 561 -17.75 -13.93 4.84
N GLN A 562 -16.96 -14.90 5.30
CA GLN A 562 -17.47 -16.07 6.02
C GLN A 562 -17.91 -15.72 7.45
N VAL A 563 -19.20 -15.49 7.63
CA VAL A 563 -19.87 -15.37 8.94
C VAL A 563 -20.17 -16.78 9.48
N LYS A 564 -19.84 -17.04 10.76
CA LYS A 564 -20.05 -18.35 11.42
C LYS A 564 -21.01 -18.21 12.60
N ALA A 565 -22.14 -18.90 12.53
CA ALA A 565 -23.02 -19.08 13.68
C ALA A 565 -22.46 -20.16 14.62
N LYS A 566 -22.40 -19.86 15.92
CA LYS A 566 -22.23 -20.81 17.02
C LYS A 566 -23.56 -20.91 17.78
N SER A 567 -23.69 -21.91 18.65
CA SER A 567 -24.87 -22.12 19.53
C SER A 567 -25.19 -20.93 20.45
N VAL A 568 -24.25 -20.01 20.67
CA VAL A 568 -24.39 -18.83 21.56
C VAL A 568 -24.33 -17.51 20.77
N GLY A 569 -24.34 -17.54 19.43
CA GLY A 569 -24.42 -16.31 18.62
C GLY A 569 -23.63 -16.34 17.32
N VAL A 570 -23.73 -15.24 16.57
CA VAL A 570 -23.04 -15.02 15.30
C VAL A 570 -21.63 -14.49 15.54
N THR A 571 -20.65 -14.97 14.77
CA THR A 571 -19.27 -14.45 14.79
C THR A 571 -18.82 -14.00 13.42
N TYR A 572 -18.16 -12.85 13.37
CA TYR A 572 -17.64 -12.18 12.17
C TYR A 572 -16.11 -12.37 12.08
N PRO A 573 -15.52 -12.40 10.88
CA PRO A 573 -14.07 -12.34 10.74
C PRO A 573 -13.57 -10.95 11.18
N GLY A 574 -12.50 -10.89 11.96
CA GLY A 574 -11.82 -9.64 12.35
C GLY A 574 -10.64 -9.27 11.44
N GLU A 575 -10.23 -10.19 10.57
CA GLU A 575 -9.15 -10.02 9.60
C GLU A 575 -9.64 -10.45 8.21
N MET A 576 -9.05 -9.87 7.15
CA MET A 576 -9.29 -10.24 5.76
C MET A 576 -7.98 -10.30 4.96
N ILE A 577 -8.03 -10.98 3.82
CA ILE A 577 -7.04 -10.88 2.74
C ILE A 577 -7.47 -9.77 1.78
N SER A 578 -6.57 -8.82 1.51
CA SER A 578 -6.66 -7.93 0.34
C SER A 578 -6.08 -8.69 -0.85
N LEU A 579 -6.84 -8.86 -1.93
CA LEU A 579 -6.40 -9.59 -3.11
C LEU A 579 -6.34 -8.67 -4.32
N LYS A 580 -5.24 -8.74 -5.06
CA LYS A 580 -5.09 -8.19 -6.41
C LYS A 580 -4.87 -9.35 -7.37
N CYS A 581 -5.59 -9.35 -8.49
CA CYS A 581 -5.60 -10.45 -9.44
C CYS A 581 -5.91 -9.96 -10.86
N PHE A 582 -5.86 -10.88 -11.83
CA PHE A 582 -6.16 -10.61 -13.24
C PHE A 582 -7.38 -9.66 -13.45
N TYR A 583 -7.22 -8.68 -14.36
CA TYR A 583 -8.15 -7.56 -14.57
C TYR A 583 -9.62 -7.97 -14.75
N GLY A 584 -9.89 -9.13 -15.37
CA GLY A 584 -11.25 -9.66 -15.54
C GLY A 584 -11.98 -10.03 -14.24
N PHE A 585 -11.27 -10.15 -13.12
CA PHE A 585 -11.83 -10.37 -11.78
C PHE A 585 -11.59 -9.19 -10.82
N GLN A 586 -10.59 -8.34 -11.08
CA GLN A 586 -10.20 -7.24 -10.17
C GLN A 586 -11.38 -6.35 -9.77
N MET A 587 -12.26 -5.98 -10.72
CA MET A 587 -13.44 -5.16 -10.41
C MET A 587 -14.35 -5.80 -9.35
N THR A 588 -14.63 -7.10 -9.43
CA THR A 588 -15.51 -7.78 -8.47
C THR A 588 -14.81 -8.08 -7.14
N VAL A 589 -13.48 -8.20 -7.15
CA VAL A 589 -12.65 -8.28 -5.93
C VAL A 589 -12.64 -6.94 -5.19
N ASP A 590 -12.42 -5.82 -5.88
CA ASP A 590 -12.47 -4.46 -5.30
C ASP A 590 -13.86 -4.13 -4.74
N GLU A 591 -14.90 -4.42 -5.53
CA GLU A 591 -16.32 -4.33 -5.15
C GLU A 591 -16.68 -5.19 -3.91
N HIS A 592 -16.09 -6.38 -3.79
CA HIS A 592 -16.27 -7.25 -2.62
C HIS A 592 -15.51 -6.72 -1.41
N GLN A 593 -14.22 -6.39 -1.58
CA GLN A 593 -13.35 -5.88 -0.53
C GLN A 593 -13.89 -4.59 0.09
N LYS A 594 -14.43 -3.67 -0.73
CA LYS A 594 -15.13 -2.46 -0.29
C LYS A 594 -16.35 -2.76 0.59
N ARG A 595 -17.13 -3.81 0.27
CA ARG A 595 -18.30 -4.24 1.08
C ARG A 595 -17.91 -5.04 2.32
N VAL A 596 -16.75 -5.68 2.33
CA VAL A 596 -16.19 -6.31 3.55
C VAL A 596 -15.65 -5.23 4.50
N LEU A 597 -14.94 -4.23 3.97
CA LEU A 597 -14.46 -3.05 4.71
C LEU A 597 -15.59 -2.21 5.32
N SER A 598 -16.76 -2.12 4.69
CA SER A 598 -17.95 -1.46 5.28
C SER A 598 -18.66 -2.28 6.36
N GLY A 599 -18.28 -3.56 6.56
CA GLY A 599 -18.97 -4.50 7.46
C GLY A 599 -20.19 -5.18 6.84
N ASP A 600 -20.50 -4.92 5.56
CA ASP A 600 -21.64 -5.49 4.83
C ASP A 600 -21.37 -6.91 4.31
N PHE A 601 -20.89 -7.80 5.19
CA PHE A 601 -20.57 -9.21 4.87
C PHE A 601 -21.70 -9.92 4.12
N ALA A 602 -22.96 -9.63 4.47
CA ALA A 602 -24.14 -10.20 3.81
C ALA A 602 -24.35 -9.70 2.38
N ALA A 603 -23.84 -8.52 2.00
CA ALA A 603 -23.84 -8.02 0.63
C ALA A 603 -22.64 -8.56 -0.16
N ALA A 604 -21.44 -8.57 0.45
CA ALA A 604 -20.24 -9.18 -0.13
C ALA A 604 -20.47 -10.66 -0.51
N ALA A 605 -21.10 -11.43 0.39
CA ALA A 605 -21.51 -12.82 0.15
C ALA A 605 -22.73 -12.98 -0.78
N ARG A 606 -23.36 -11.91 -1.29
CA ARG A 606 -24.33 -11.99 -2.40
C ARG A 606 -23.66 -11.75 -3.74
N LEU A 607 -22.74 -10.78 -3.81
CA LEU A 607 -21.92 -10.50 -4.98
C LEU A 607 -21.13 -11.75 -5.42
N GLU A 608 -20.42 -12.39 -4.48
CA GLU A 608 -19.64 -13.62 -4.73
C GLU A 608 -20.49 -14.74 -5.35
N ARG A 609 -21.68 -15.02 -4.79
CA ARG A 609 -22.60 -16.03 -5.35
C ARG A 609 -23.12 -15.66 -6.74
N LYS A 610 -23.53 -14.41 -6.95
CA LYS A 610 -24.01 -13.94 -8.26
C LYS A 610 -22.92 -14.03 -9.35
N TRP A 611 -21.69 -13.64 -9.02
CA TRP A 611 -20.57 -13.76 -9.96
C TRP A 611 -20.21 -15.23 -10.20
N ALA A 612 -20.29 -16.10 -9.19
CA ALA A 612 -20.14 -17.54 -9.40
C ALA A 612 -21.22 -18.13 -10.32
N ASP A 613 -22.49 -17.74 -10.14
CA ASP A 613 -23.60 -18.13 -11.04
C ASP A 613 -23.38 -17.61 -12.47
N TYR A 614 -22.86 -16.39 -12.63
CA TYR A 614 -22.51 -15.79 -13.93
C TYR A 614 -21.32 -16.50 -14.60
N MET A 615 -20.25 -16.75 -13.86
CA MET A 615 -19.05 -17.46 -14.35
C MET A 615 -19.39 -18.89 -14.77
N GLN A 616 -20.11 -19.65 -13.93
CA GLN A 616 -20.57 -21.00 -14.28
C GLN A 616 -21.47 -20.98 -15.52
N ALA A 617 -22.42 -20.05 -15.62
CA ALA A 617 -23.28 -19.94 -16.80
C ALA A 617 -22.49 -19.60 -18.08
N THR A 618 -21.42 -18.83 -17.95
CA THR A 618 -20.51 -18.44 -19.05
C THR A 618 -19.64 -19.61 -19.50
N GLU A 619 -19.10 -20.39 -18.57
CA GLU A 619 -18.38 -21.64 -18.86
C GLU A 619 -19.29 -22.70 -19.51
N GLU A 620 -20.49 -22.92 -18.94
CA GLU A 620 -21.55 -23.74 -19.53
C GLU A 620 -21.87 -23.31 -20.98
N ALA A 621 -21.84 -22.00 -21.25
CA ALA A 621 -22.12 -21.42 -22.57
C ALA A 621 -20.94 -21.49 -23.56
N GLY A 622 -19.72 -21.71 -23.08
CA GLY A 622 -18.55 -22.06 -23.89
C GLY A 622 -18.58 -23.51 -24.36
N ALA A 623 -18.98 -24.43 -23.47
CA ALA A 623 -19.02 -25.87 -23.76
C ALA A 623 -19.92 -26.22 -24.97
N ALA A 624 -19.33 -26.95 -25.93
CA ALA A 624 -20.03 -27.47 -27.11
C ALA A 624 -20.94 -28.66 -26.77
N GLY A 625 -22.01 -28.85 -27.55
CA GLY A 625 -22.91 -30.01 -27.43
C GLY A 625 -24.40 -29.67 -27.29
N ALA A 626 -25.19 -30.67 -26.94
CA ALA A 626 -26.64 -30.53 -26.81
C ALA A 626 -27.03 -29.49 -25.74
N GLY A 627 -27.94 -28.58 -26.09
CA GLY A 627 -28.42 -27.52 -25.19
C GLY A 627 -27.60 -26.23 -25.20
N HIS A 628 -26.54 -26.11 -26.01
CA HIS A 628 -25.67 -24.91 -26.10
C HIS A 628 -26.43 -23.56 -26.20
N ARG A 629 -27.51 -23.48 -27.00
CA ARG A 629 -28.37 -22.28 -27.07
C ARG A 629 -29.06 -21.92 -25.74
N ARG A 630 -29.42 -22.91 -24.91
CA ARG A 630 -30.05 -22.71 -23.59
C ARG A 630 -29.03 -22.22 -22.56
N ARG A 631 -27.79 -22.74 -22.63
CA ARG A 631 -26.67 -22.31 -21.78
C ARG A 631 -26.25 -20.86 -22.12
N ARG A 632 -26.05 -20.53 -23.40
CA ARG A 632 -25.84 -19.14 -23.87
C ARG A 632 -26.96 -18.17 -23.52
N ARG A 633 -28.21 -18.64 -23.39
CA ARG A 633 -29.32 -17.81 -22.90
C ARG A 633 -29.17 -17.52 -21.40
N ARG A 634 -28.91 -18.54 -20.57
CA ARG A 634 -28.64 -18.38 -19.13
C ARG A 634 -27.49 -17.41 -18.86
N ALA A 635 -26.38 -17.54 -19.58
CA ALA A 635 -25.22 -16.64 -19.44
C ALA A 635 -25.57 -15.17 -19.65
N ARG A 636 -26.46 -14.86 -20.62
CA ARG A 636 -26.95 -13.48 -20.85
C ARG A 636 -27.93 -13.02 -19.78
N GLU A 637 -28.75 -13.93 -19.26
CA GLU A 637 -29.70 -13.65 -18.17
C GLU A 637 -28.95 -13.40 -16.84
N THR A 638 -27.84 -14.10 -16.56
CA THR A 638 -26.96 -13.81 -15.42
C THR A 638 -26.08 -12.58 -15.63
N GLN A 639 -25.60 -12.32 -16.85
CA GLN A 639 -24.83 -11.11 -17.18
C GLN A 639 -25.64 -9.82 -16.91
N ALA A 640 -26.91 -9.80 -17.32
CA ALA A 640 -27.80 -8.67 -17.05
C ALA A 640 -28.02 -8.43 -15.55
N LEU A 641 -28.15 -9.52 -14.76
CA LEU A 641 -28.34 -9.47 -13.30
C LEU A 641 -27.09 -9.01 -12.51
N HIS A 642 -25.92 -8.91 -13.16
CA HIS A 642 -24.72 -8.28 -12.59
C HIS A 642 -24.66 -6.79 -12.90
N LEU A 643 -24.83 -6.42 -14.17
CA LEU A 643 -24.80 -5.02 -14.63
C LEU A 643 -25.85 -4.16 -13.90
N ASP A 644 -27.05 -4.70 -13.67
CA ASP A 644 -28.13 -4.06 -12.88
C ASP A 644 -27.75 -3.79 -11.40
N GLU A 645 -26.65 -4.37 -10.87
CA GLU A 645 -26.15 -4.14 -9.51
C GLU A 645 -24.87 -3.29 -9.46
N GLU A 646 -24.03 -3.29 -10.51
CA GLU A 646 -22.92 -2.34 -10.69
C GLU A 646 -23.45 -0.90 -10.88
N ASP A 647 -24.45 -0.71 -11.75
CA ASP A 647 -25.17 0.56 -11.91
C ASP A 647 -26.00 0.95 -10.65
N GLY A 648 -26.17 0.02 -9.70
CA GLY A 648 -26.99 0.18 -8.50
C GLY A 648 -26.57 1.31 -7.56
N VAL A 649 -25.36 1.86 -7.73
CA VAL A 649 -24.84 3.01 -6.96
C VAL A 649 -25.23 4.37 -7.60
N ILE A 650 -25.56 4.41 -8.90
CA ILE A 650 -25.91 5.66 -9.62
C ILE A 650 -27.16 5.49 -10.51
N GLY A 651 -28.32 5.22 -9.91
CA GLY A 651 -29.57 5.26 -10.67
C GLY A 651 -30.85 4.92 -9.89
N ARG A 652 -31.87 5.77 -9.99
CA ARG A 652 -33.23 5.39 -9.55
C ARG A 652 -33.80 4.35 -10.52
N ARG A 653 -34.25 3.22 -9.97
CA ARG A 653 -35.02 2.14 -10.63
C ARG A 653 -35.86 2.64 -11.83
N ARG A 654 -35.49 2.25 -13.05
CA ARG A 654 -36.41 2.23 -14.21
C ARG A 654 -36.88 0.80 -14.43
N ALA A 655 -37.99 0.44 -13.81
CA ALA A 655 -38.64 -0.84 -14.06
C ALA A 655 -39.05 -0.94 -15.54
N ARG A 656 -38.45 -1.86 -16.30
CA ARG A 656 -38.94 -2.24 -17.63
C ARG A 656 -40.12 -3.19 -17.47
N THR A 657 -41.33 -2.65 -17.55
CA THR A 657 -42.58 -3.43 -17.63
C THR A 657 -42.52 -4.38 -18.83
N MET A 658 -42.93 -5.63 -18.63
CA MET A 658 -43.07 -6.58 -19.74
C MET A 658 -44.26 -6.17 -20.62
N GLY A 659 -43.98 -5.69 -21.84
CA GLY A 659 -44.99 -5.47 -22.85
C GLY A 659 -45.38 -6.79 -23.52
N SER A 660 -46.53 -7.36 -23.15
CA SER A 660 -47.13 -8.46 -23.90
C SER A 660 -47.70 -7.94 -25.22
N CYS A 661 -47.23 -8.46 -26.35
CA CYS A 661 -47.85 -8.19 -27.66
C CYS A 661 -48.65 -9.42 -28.09
N SER A 662 -49.96 -9.36 -27.92
CA SER A 662 -50.92 -10.32 -28.47
C SER A 662 -51.14 -10.08 -29.97
N VAL A 663 -51.53 -11.12 -30.69
CA VAL A 663 -51.79 -11.08 -32.14
C VAL A 663 -53.09 -10.34 -32.45
N MET A 664 -53.02 -9.37 -33.37
CA MET A 664 -53.88 -9.26 -34.57
C MET A 664 -53.11 -8.53 -35.67
#